data_AF-A0A1U6GL94-F1
#
_entry.id   AF-A0A1U6GL94-F1
#
_cell.length_a   1.000
_cell.length_b   1.000
_cell.length_c   1.000
_cell.angle_alpha   90.00
_cell.angle_beta   90.00
_cell.angle_gamma   90.00
#
_symmetry.space_group_name_H-M   'P 1'
#
loop_
_entity.id
_entity.type
_entity.pdbx_description
1 polymer ?
#
loop_
_entity_poly.entity_id
_entity_poly.type
_entity_poly.pdbx_seq_one_letter_code
_entity_poly.pdbx_strand_id
1 'polypeptide(L)'
;MQRQTTNAIHLSIPDHGFDIARDTGVWVSATLLDAAIPYTPYPSSLSFASSTYMGLTQARTGDTSLSASPSYDSSVSTDNLQQTITTPVWSGISPHDDGITLPLRSLQLSSGASHGWQFAPRLGQSVLLNHWYGDIDSPVISRALFDGIGMGDVDDKDITTRDSGLSNKHNLQGGSSPRWHGGGLGHSQINDDDGHSGWLSGIAQYGLSSDSEVSLSFDDTPGKVGLQWTMNSGTRANAETPTITDKATFAPGEHVLELGILRHRYSNHQSSTSGQGINLASDHGLQITGESGVLLSTFGLRHTQGEHESAWVNDAGQRQLKLGTELSETLLDAKQAHLQSTAALSNANQTIEAFKTSAQIIDETLNTEVLGAADVMLVSKDSILASANNTLWTAKTIVRQSGSTQSDVVAGNYMLTANTIDTLSGVGGQADQSGLHISANTKPVAIQAQGGELQLHSQQGMTIGSESGQLNISSPRRIKLQTSAGASLTIDDSGIKMVCPGTIKVKAVKKSLVSGARANYSLPMMPKTIPLFSNKLDVYDLFYQHNFEDIEFQILRPDGQLIEGVLDEHGRTAPVISDKEEDIEAYVSFKDTNWGVSYISEEEDVNDLALEQTDELDLNKVFEAIVKEEGFYNHMYLDSAEPKSLVTVGYGKMLSSVDEATKYPFYIGNVSATDAQIKQSWRTVYNSVQGRNNNRASYFESLTTIRMTEEDAKAITLAHIQGNLDSARQAFPEFDDYPITAQEAILDMAYNLGISSAGVSKFPSFNRCIKNKDFASAAAESNRPQLRNSRNMHVRELLLLADQQQKSRQ
;
A
#
# COMPACT_ATOMS: atom_id res chain seq x y z
N MET A 1 28.13 108.45 5.09
CA MET A 1 27.84 109.01 3.75
C MET A 1 27.23 107.89 2.91
N GLN A 2 25.98 108.06 2.49
CA GLN A 2 25.29 107.50 1.32
C GLN A 2 25.40 106.02 0.88
N ARG A 3 24.19 105.41 0.79
CA ARG A 3 23.57 104.63 -0.31
C ARG A 3 24.00 103.19 -0.64
N GLN A 4 23.01 102.29 -0.43
CA GLN A 4 22.46 101.24 -1.30
C GLN A 4 23.17 100.91 -2.62
N THR A 5 23.37 99.61 -2.93
CA THR A 5 22.46 98.81 -3.80
C THR A 5 22.87 97.33 -3.92
N THR A 6 21.86 96.45 -3.79
CA THR A 6 21.57 95.16 -4.47
C THR A 6 22.70 94.21 -4.90
N ASN A 7 22.69 93.00 -4.31
CA ASN A 7 23.14 91.77 -4.97
C ASN A 7 21.90 90.95 -5.39
N ALA A 8 21.81 90.66 -6.68
CA ALA A 8 20.92 89.68 -7.25
C ALA A 8 21.56 88.29 -7.17
N ILE A 9 20.83 87.30 -6.69
CA ILE A 9 21.11 85.88 -6.97
C ILE A 9 19.91 85.36 -7.77
N HIS A 10 20.18 85.08 -9.04
CA HIS A 10 19.32 84.33 -9.94
C HIS A 10 19.21 82.88 -9.43
N LEU A 11 17.98 82.41 -9.22
CA LEU A 11 17.66 80.97 -9.24
C LEU A 11 16.71 80.76 -10.41
N SER A 12 17.28 80.32 -11.54
CA SER A 12 16.55 79.89 -12.72
C SER A 12 15.95 78.50 -12.48
N ILE A 13 14.63 78.39 -12.64
CA ILE A 13 13.93 77.11 -12.77
C ILE A 13 14.30 76.53 -14.15
N PRO A 14 14.64 75.23 -14.28
CA PRO A 14 14.88 74.61 -15.60
C PRO A 14 13.60 74.62 -16.44
N ASP A 15 13.69 75.03 -17.71
CA ASP A 15 12.55 75.21 -18.63
C ASP A 15 11.67 73.95 -18.80
N HIS A 16 12.18 72.77 -18.48
CA HIS A 16 11.46 71.49 -18.54
C HIS A 16 10.36 71.34 -17.47
N GLY A 17 10.45 72.09 -16.37
CA GLY A 17 9.46 72.03 -15.28
C GLY A 17 8.15 72.74 -15.63
N PHE A 18 8.20 73.72 -16.54
CA PHE A 18 7.03 74.48 -16.97
C PHE A 18 6.15 73.68 -17.94
N ASP A 19 6.75 72.91 -18.84
CA ASP A 19 6.02 72.09 -19.81
C ASP A 19 5.33 70.88 -19.16
N ILE A 20 5.96 70.26 -18.15
CA ILE A 20 5.36 69.16 -17.37
C ILE A 20 4.14 69.66 -16.58
N ALA A 21 4.21 70.85 -15.98
CA ALA A 21 3.10 71.45 -15.24
C ALA A 21 1.92 71.86 -16.14
N ARG A 22 2.18 72.27 -17.38
CA ARG A 22 1.14 72.65 -18.36
C ARG A 22 0.37 71.45 -18.90
N ASP A 23 1.06 70.34 -19.19
CA ASP A 23 0.45 69.21 -19.90
C ASP A 23 -0.14 68.13 -18.95
N THR A 24 0.19 68.15 -17.65
CA THR A 24 -0.35 67.20 -16.64
C THR A 24 -1.40 67.80 -15.70
N GLY A 25 -1.61 69.12 -15.69
CA GLY A 25 -2.64 69.78 -14.90
C GLY A 25 -2.37 69.85 -13.38
N VAL A 26 -1.14 69.56 -12.92
CA VAL A 26 -0.77 69.60 -11.49
C VAL A 26 0.04 70.86 -11.18
N TRP A 27 -0.51 71.76 -10.36
CA TRP A 27 0.24 72.87 -9.75
C TRP A 27 0.74 72.44 -8.37
N VAL A 28 2.06 72.45 -8.15
CA VAL A 28 2.67 72.27 -6.82
C VAL A 28 3.32 73.60 -6.41
N SER A 29 2.82 74.25 -5.36
CA SER A 29 3.60 75.27 -4.65
C SER A 29 4.22 74.62 -3.42
N ALA A 30 5.54 74.48 -3.40
CA ALA A 30 6.29 74.22 -2.17
C ALA A 30 7.14 75.46 -1.85
N THR A 31 6.91 76.08 -0.69
CA THR A 31 7.82 77.08 -0.15
C THR A 31 8.80 76.36 0.76
N LEU A 32 10.07 76.32 0.38
CA LEU A 32 11.15 75.88 1.25
C LEU A 32 11.36 76.92 2.35
N LEU A 33 11.29 76.50 3.61
CA LEU A 33 11.65 77.33 4.75
C LEU A 33 13.18 77.36 4.90
N ASP A 34 13.70 78.54 5.25
CA ASP A 34 15.12 78.77 5.53
C ASP A 34 15.57 77.94 6.73
N ALA A 35 16.68 77.21 6.57
CA ALA A 35 17.24 76.27 7.56
C ALA A 35 17.69 76.96 8.87
N ALA A 36 17.74 78.29 8.92
CA ALA A 36 18.15 79.07 10.08
C ALA A 36 17.01 79.41 11.07
N ILE A 37 15.75 79.03 10.81
CA ILE A 37 14.61 79.39 11.68
C ILE A 37 14.34 78.29 12.72
N PRO A 38 14.63 78.51 14.02
CA PRO A 38 14.25 77.57 15.08
C PRO A 38 12.73 77.60 15.33
N TYR A 39 12.09 76.44 15.19
CA TYR A 39 10.66 76.24 15.42
C TYR A 39 10.34 76.28 16.92
N THR A 40 9.52 77.26 17.33
CA THR A 40 8.96 77.34 18.69
C THR A 40 7.44 77.55 18.61
N PRO A 41 6.60 76.65 19.15
CA PRO A 41 5.15 76.77 19.04
C PRO A 41 4.57 77.42 20.31
N TYR A 42 4.25 78.72 20.27
CA TYR A 42 3.22 79.37 21.10
C TYR A 42 2.94 80.80 20.55
N PRO A 43 1.78 81.41 20.84
CA PRO A 43 0.99 82.16 19.87
C PRO A 43 1.37 83.64 19.91
N SER A 44 1.86 84.19 18.80
CA SER A 44 2.05 85.63 18.69
C SER A 44 0.71 86.31 18.42
N SER A 45 0.45 87.42 19.12
CA SER A 45 -0.76 88.24 19.08
C SER A 45 -0.93 89.04 17.77
N LEU A 46 -0.34 88.58 16.67
CA LEU A 46 -0.27 89.30 15.38
C LEU A 46 -0.69 88.45 14.18
N SER A 47 -1.24 87.24 14.36
CA SER A 47 -1.87 86.52 13.25
C SER A 47 -3.27 87.06 12.96
N PHE A 48 -3.35 87.95 11.95
CA PHE A 48 -4.51 88.29 11.13
C PHE A 48 -5.90 88.02 11.72
N ALA A 49 -6.45 89.05 12.35
CA ALA A 49 -7.90 89.24 12.40
C ALA A 49 -8.38 89.50 10.96
N SER A 50 -8.90 88.47 10.30
CA SER A 50 -9.82 88.65 9.19
C SER A 50 -11.17 89.08 9.77
N SER A 51 -11.65 90.23 9.32
CA SER A 51 -12.93 90.80 9.67
C SER A 51 -14.08 89.84 9.28
N THR A 52 -14.70 89.26 10.31
CA THR A 52 -16.12 88.86 10.38
C THR A 52 -16.65 87.88 9.33
N TYR A 53 -16.45 86.59 9.60
CA TYR A 53 -17.54 85.60 9.62
C TYR A 53 -17.38 84.77 10.90
N MET A 54 -18.11 85.11 11.96
CA MET A 54 -18.25 84.27 13.16
C MET A 54 -19.40 83.30 12.92
N GLY A 55 -19.11 82.23 12.21
CA GLY A 55 -19.98 81.07 12.08
C GLY A 55 -19.09 79.88 11.80
N LEU A 56 -18.86 79.04 12.81
CA LEU A 56 -18.44 77.66 12.57
C LEU A 56 -19.58 77.00 11.79
N THR A 57 -19.43 76.92 10.46
CA THR A 57 -20.40 76.21 9.62
C THR A 57 -20.10 74.73 9.74
N GLN A 58 -20.81 74.07 10.66
CA GLN A 58 -20.77 72.63 10.80
C GLN A 58 -21.71 72.02 9.76
N ALA A 59 -21.25 71.06 8.98
CA ALA A 59 -22.12 70.34 8.06
C ALA A 59 -22.19 68.85 8.43
N ARG A 60 -23.39 68.26 8.32
CA ARG A 60 -23.61 66.80 8.42
C ARG A 60 -23.98 66.25 7.05
N THR A 61 -23.31 65.18 6.66
CA THR A 61 -23.68 64.33 5.52
C THR A 61 -24.89 63.46 5.95
N GLY A 62 -25.94 63.27 5.14
CA GLY A 62 -27.19 62.62 5.59
C GLY A 62 -27.51 61.23 5.00
N ASP A 63 -28.08 60.33 5.80
CA ASP A 63 -28.90 59.16 5.37
C ASP A 63 -30.33 59.33 5.95
N THR A 64 -31.35 58.93 5.18
CA THR A 64 -32.78 59.19 5.44
C THR A 64 -33.51 58.08 6.22
N SER A 65 -32.81 57.03 6.65
CA SER A 65 -33.46 55.81 7.17
C SER A 65 -33.91 55.84 8.65
N LEU A 66 -33.47 56.83 9.46
CA LEU A 66 -33.77 56.87 10.91
C LEU A 66 -34.53 58.13 11.39
N SER A 67 -34.98 59.01 10.49
CA SER A 67 -35.77 60.19 10.86
C SER A 67 -37.18 60.09 10.28
N ALA A 68 -38.17 59.89 11.14
CA ALA A 68 -39.57 59.90 10.76
C ALA A 68 -40.05 61.35 10.46
N SER A 69 -39.68 61.89 9.29
CA SER A 69 -40.41 62.92 8.52
C SER A 69 -39.61 63.36 7.29
N PRO A 70 -40.23 63.47 6.09
CA PRO A 70 -39.58 64.05 4.92
C PRO A 70 -39.46 65.57 5.10
N SER A 71 -38.23 66.09 5.18
CA SER A 71 -37.98 67.53 5.01
C SER A 71 -37.27 67.72 3.68
N TYR A 72 -37.97 68.37 2.73
CA TYR A 72 -37.41 68.87 1.48
C TYR A 72 -36.72 70.24 1.67
N ASP A 73 -36.49 70.68 2.91
CA ASP A 73 -35.87 71.96 3.20
C ASP A 73 -34.46 71.79 3.76
N SER A 74 -33.50 72.46 3.13
CA SER A 74 -32.22 72.81 3.75
C SER A 74 -32.49 73.80 4.89
N SER A 75 -32.57 73.31 6.12
CA SER A 75 -32.77 74.17 7.28
C SER A 75 -31.43 74.62 7.86
N VAL A 76 -31.17 75.93 7.89
CA VAL A 76 -30.13 76.54 8.73
C VAL A 76 -30.74 76.75 10.12
N SER A 77 -30.32 75.98 11.12
CA SER A 77 -30.61 76.36 12.52
C SER A 77 -29.64 77.43 12.97
N THR A 78 -30.16 78.45 13.66
CA THR A 78 -29.38 79.47 14.35
C THR A 78 -29.67 79.38 15.84
N ASP A 79 -29.04 78.42 16.48
CA ASP A 79 -28.76 78.46 17.90
C ASP A 79 -27.54 79.38 18.09
N ASN A 80 -27.63 80.30 19.06
CA ASN A 80 -26.82 81.53 19.20
C ASN A 80 -25.28 81.40 19.24
N LEU A 81 -24.71 80.24 18.90
CA LEU A 81 -23.27 79.98 18.80
C LEU A 81 -22.82 79.17 17.56
N GLN A 82 -23.69 78.56 16.74
CA GLN A 82 -23.29 77.72 15.58
C GLN A 82 -24.31 77.75 14.42
N GLN A 83 -23.83 77.63 13.17
CA GLN A 83 -24.68 77.40 11.98
C GLN A 83 -24.49 75.96 11.52
N THR A 84 -25.57 75.17 11.50
CA THR A 84 -25.54 73.80 10.96
C THR A 84 -26.18 73.76 9.57
N ILE A 85 -25.46 73.27 8.56
CA ILE A 85 -25.99 73.02 7.21
C ILE A 85 -26.08 71.50 7.00
N THR A 86 -27.28 70.97 6.77
CA THR A 86 -27.47 69.53 6.48
C THR A 86 -27.85 69.37 5.01
N THR A 87 -27.14 68.53 4.25
CA THR A 87 -27.47 68.24 2.83
C THR A 87 -27.75 66.75 2.61
N PRO A 88 -28.81 66.38 1.83
CA PRO A 88 -29.08 64.99 1.47
C PRO A 88 -28.04 64.45 0.47
N VAL A 89 -27.80 63.13 0.51
CA VAL A 89 -26.67 62.49 -0.18
C VAL A 89 -27.02 61.92 -1.56
N TRP A 90 -28.22 62.12 -2.09
CA TRP A 90 -28.51 61.69 -3.47
C TRP A 90 -29.36 62.65 -4.29
N SER A 91 -28.70 63.68 -4.82
CA SER A 91 -28.87 64.24 -6.17
C SER A 91 -27.62 65.10 -6.45
N GLY A 92 -27.35 65.45 -7.71
CA GLY A 92 -26.09 66.06 -8.16
C GLY A 92 -25.49 67.11 -7.19
N ILE A 93 -24.20 66.97 -6.91
CA ILE A 93 -23.48 67.73 -5.89
C ILE A 93 -23.46 69.22 -6.24
N SER A 94 -24.40 69.95 -5.68
CA SER A 94 -24.42 71.40 -5.54
C SER A 94 -25.42 71.74 -4.42
N PRO A 95 -25.11 72.64 -3.46
CA PRO A 95 -26.09 73.13 -2.48
C PRO A 95 -27.29 73.84 -3.12
N HIS A 96 -27.18 74.16 -4.41
CA HIS A 96 -28.21 74.76 -5.26
C HIS A 96 -28.50 73.78 -6.42
N ASP A 97 -29.73 73.35 -6.62
CA ASP A 97 -30.12 72.46 -7.73
C ASP A 97 -30.12 73.21 -9.09
N ASP A 98 -29.04 73.94 -9.40
CA ASP A 98 -28.89 74.86 -10.54
C ASP A 98 -27.93 74.35 -11.63
N GLY A 99 -27.18 73.27 -11.36
CA GLY A 99 -26.23 72.70 -12.31
C GLY A 99 -24.95 73.55 -12.52
N ILE A 100 -24.68 74.54 -11.67
CA ILE A 100 -23.55 75.48 -11.81
C ILE A 100 -22.52 75.33 -10.69
N THR A 101 -22.91 74.87 -9.49
CA THR A 101 -21.95 74.72 -8.37
C THR A 101 -21.16 73.41 -8.45
N LEU A 102 -19.85 73.48 -8.22
CA LEU A 102 -18.93 72.35 -8.29
C LEU A 102 -19.04 71.41 -7.07
N PRO A 103 -18.65 70.13 -7.19
CA PRO A 103 -18.61 69.21 -6.06
C PRO A 103 -17.75 69.72 -4.89
N LEU A 104 -18.22 69.53 -3.66
CA LEU A 104 -17.46 69.84 -2.45
C LEU A 104 -16.16 69.02 -2.42
N ARG A 105 -15.02 69.72 -2.45
CA ARG A 105 -13.69 69.10 -2.38
C ARG A 105 -13.29 68.88 -0.92
N SER A 106 -12.55 67.81 -0.61
CA SER A 106 -11.91 67.66 0.70
C SER A 106 -10.41 67.98 0.62
N LEU A 107 -9.91 68.65 1.65
CA LEU A 107 -8.51 68.94 1.90
C LEU A 107 -8.10 68.22 3.18
N GLN A 108 -6.92 67.62 3.16
CA GLN A 108 -6.30 67.04 4.35
C GLN A 108 -4.94 67.70 4.56
N LEU A 109 -4.71 68.22 5.77
CA LEU A 109 -3.41 68.71 6.18
C LEU A 109 -2.54 67.50 6.55
N SER A 110 -1.47 67.28 5.78
CA SER A 110 -0.48 66.23 6.05
C SER A 110 0.50 66.67 7.14
N SER A 111 0.63 65.88 8.20
CA SER A 111 1.68 66.05 9.21
C SER A 111 2.87 65.12 8.91
N GLY A 112 3.52 65.32 7.76
CA GLY A 112 4.84 64.74 7.48
C GLY A 112 4.87 63.35 6.83
N ALA A 113 6.10 62.94 6.50
CA ALA A 113 6.42 61.87 5.54
C ALA A 113 6.17 60.42 6.00
N SER A 114 5.55 60.18 7.17
CA SER A 114 5.50 58.86 7.81
C SER A 114 4.11 58.24 8.01
N HIS A 115 3.03 58.83 7.48
CA HIS A 115 1.67 58.30 7.65
C HIS A 115 0.86 58.35 6.34
N GLY A 116 0.11 57.28 6.05
CA GLY A 116 -0.68 57.06 4.82
C GLY A 116 -1.93 57.92 4.69
N TRP A 117 -2.45 58.06 3.46
CA TRP A 117 -3.27 59.19 2.99
C TRP A 117 -4.73 58.81 2.62
N GLN A 118 -5.56 59.87 2.59
CA GLN A 118 -6.92 60.06 2.04
C GLN A 118 -8.10 59.96 3.02
N PHE A 119 -8.51 61.12 3.53
CA PHE A 119 -9.71 61.35 4.32
C PHE A 119 -10.92 61.72 3.45
N ALA A 120 -11.88 60.80 3.33
CA ALA A 120 -13.25 61.11 2.95
C ALA A 120 -14.12 61.11 4.23
N PRO A 121 -14.81 62.22 4.57
CA PRO A 121 -15.74 62.20 5.69
C PRO A 121 -16.84 61.14 5.47
N ARG A 122 -17.24 60.45 6.53
CA ARG A 122 -18.35 59.49 6.49
C ARG A 122 -19.68 60.21 6.28
N LEU A 123 -20.69 59.47 5.79
CA LEU A 123 -22.10 59.87 5.90
C LEU A 123 -22.48 59.99 7.39
N GLY A 124 -23.18 61.05 7.78
CA GLY A 124 -23.48 61.45 9.16
C GLY A 124 -22.44 62.37 9.82
N GLN A 125 -21.24 62.50 9.26
CA GLN A 125 -20.10 63.08 9.99
C GLN A 125 -20.12 64.60 9.98
N SER A 126 -19.92 65.20 11.15
CA SER A 126 -19.70 66.62 11.32
C SER A 126 -18.38 67.05 10.67
N VAL A 127 -18.42 67.99 9.73
CA VAL A 127 -17.23 68.51 9.03
C VAL A 127 -17.05 70.01 9.19
N LEU A 128 -15.79 70.45 9.09
CA LEU A 128 -15.42 71.86 9.04
C LEU A 128 -15.21 72.29 7.59
N LEU A 129 -16.11 73.14 7.10
CA LEU A 129 -15.98 73.81 5.81
C LEU A 129 -15.03 75.01 5.91
N ASN A 130 -14.00 75.01 5.08
CA ASN A 130 -13.21 76.17 4.74
C ASN A 130 -13.62 76.68 3.35
N HIS A 131 -13.14 77.87 3.01
CA HIS A 131 -13.37 78.49 1.71
C HIS A 131 -12.02 78.82 1.10
N TRP A 132 -11.78 78.36 -0.13
CA TRP A 132 -10.50 78.56 -0.80
C TRP A 132 -10.22 80.07 -0.97
N TYR A 133 -9.14 80.59 -0.38
CA TYR A 133 -8.85 82.03 -0.28
C TYR A 133 -9.99 82.91 0.30
N GLY A 134 -10.92 82.32 1.05
CA GLY A 134 -12.10 83.04 1.57
C GLY A 134 -13.23 83.25 0.55
N ASP A 135 -13.15 82.62 -0.63
CA ASP A 135 -14.23 82.60 -1.63
C ASP A 135 -15.36 81.66 -1.20
N ILE A 136 -16.50 82.24 -0.84
CA ILE A 136 -17.68 81.53 -0.34
C ILE A 136 -18.26 80.54 -1.37
N ASP A 137 -18.05 80.80 -2.66
CA ASP A 137 -18.50 79.95 -3.76
C ASP A 137 -17.54 78.77 -4.04
N SER A 138 -16.41 78.72 -3.32
CA SER A 138 -15.42 77.65 -3.38
C SER A 138 -15.27 76.89 -2.05
N PRO A 139 -16.35 76.29 -1.51
CA PRO A 139 -16.30 75.58 -0.25
C PRO A 139 -15.46 74.29 -0.35
N VAL A 140 -14.71 74.03 0.72
CA VAL A 140 -13.77 72.91 0.80
C VAL A 140 -13.73 72.34 2.22
N ILE A 141 -13.92 71.04 2.34
CA ILE A 141 -13.90 70.36 3.63
C ILE A 141 -12.46 70.30 4.12
N SER A 142 -12.12 70.97 5.22
CA SER A 142 -10.73 71.04 5.72
C SER A 142 -10.40 70.04 6.81
N ARG A 143 -11.42 69.63 7.58
CA ARG A 143 -11.32 68.71 8.71
C ARG A 143 -12.67 68.02 8.89
N ALA A 144 -12.66 66.83 9.49
CA ALA A 144 -13.85 66.36 10.19
C ALA A 144 -13.70 66.52 11.69
N LEU A 145 -14.83 66.79 12.33
CA LEU A 145 -14.95 66.91 13.77
C LEU A 145 -15.26 65.53 14.35
N PHE A 146 -14.56 65.20 15.42
CA PHE A 146 -14.91 64.07 16.26
C PHE A 146 -15.99 64.53 17.25
N ASP A 147 -17.19 63.99 17.14
CA ASP A 147 -18.37 64.33 17.95
C ASP A 147 -18.80 63.19 18.89
N GLY A 148 -17.93 62.20 19.12
CA GLY A 148 -18.20 61.11 20.06
C GLY A 148 -18.23 61.61 21.51
N ILE A 149 -19.27 61.22 22.26
CA ILE A 149 -19.39 61.49 23.70
C ILE A 149 -18.86 60.26 24.46
N GLY A 150 -17.74 60.44 25.17
CA GLY A 150 -17.16 59.47 26.09
C GLY A 150 -18.00 59.30 27.37
N MET A 151 -18.35 58.07 27.77
CA MET A 151 -18.75 57.81 29.16
C MET A 151 -17.50 57.76 30.04
N GLY A 152 -17.49 58.61 31.06
CA GLY A 152 -16.71 58.35 32.26
C GLY A 152 -17.30 57.14 32.97
N ASP A 153 -16.45 56.39 33.66
CA ASP A 153 -16.85 55.28 34.51
C ASP A 153 -17.83 55.78 35.61
N VAL A 154 -18.62 54.87 36.18
CA VAL A 154 -19.63 55.15 37.22
C VAL A 154 -19.03 55.51 38.59
N ASP A 155 -17.84 56.12 38.63
CA ASP A 155 -17.28 56.66 39.86
C ASP A 155 -17.80 58.09 40.08
N ASP A 156 -18.87 58.18 40.87
CA ASP A 156 -19.53 59.42 41.30
C ASP A 156 -18.61 60.37 42.10
N LYS A 157 -17.32 60.03 42.28
CA LYS A 157 -16.34 60.80 43.07
C LYS A 157 -15.21 61.44 42.27
N ASP A 158 -15.19 61.33 40.94
CA ASP A 158 -14.22 62.09 40.14
C ASP A 158 -14.74 63.52 39.88
N ILE A 159 -14.15 64.52 40.56
CA ILE A 159 -14.69 65.89 40.65
C ILE A 159 -14.08 66.88 39.65
N THR A 160 -13.37 66.43 38.62
CA THR A 160 -12.79 67.37 37.63
C THR A 160 -13.72 67.63 36.45
N THR A 161 -14.55 68.67 36.57
CA THR A 161 -15.46 69.14 35.51
C THR A 161 -14.86 70.24 34.62
N ARG A 162 -15.23 70.19 33.33
CA ARG A 162 -15.51 71.32 32.39
C ARG A 162 -14.47 71.90 31.42
N ASP A 163 -13.22 71.43 31.31
CA ASP A 163 -12.36 71.80 30.17
C ASP A 163 -11.35 70.67 29.82
N SER A 164 -11.32 70.25 28.55
CA SER A 164 -10.25 69.45 27.91
C SER A 164 -9.74 68.16 28.60
N GLY A 165 -10.57 67.38 29.30
CA GLY A 165 -10.10 66.25 30.13
C GLY A 165 -10.92 64.96 30.13
N LEU A 166 -11.73 64.67 29.10
CA LEU A 166 -12.44 63.38 29.02
C LEU A 166 -11.53 62.29 28.47
N SER A 167 -11.47 61.13 29.14
CA SER A 167 -10.92 59.90 28.56
C SER A 167 -11.96 59.31 27.60
N ASN A 168 -11.58 59.11 26.35
CA ASN A 168 -12.49 58.74 25.24
C ASN A 168 -12.92 57.26 25.24
N LYS A 169 -12.96 56.57 26.38
CA LYS A 169 -13.03 55.10 26.41
C LYS A 169 -14.37 54.49 26.01
N HIS A 170 -15.49 55.24 26.00
CA HIS A 170 -16.80 54.68 25.63
C HIS A 170 -17.69 55.67 24.87
N ASN A 171 -17.91 55.46 23.57
CA ASN A 171 -18.74 56.34 22.74
C ASN A 171 -20.23 55.93 22.78
N LEU A 172 -21.07 56.67 23.50
CA LEU A 172 -22.52 56.38 23.60
C LEU A 172 -23.34 56.88 22.42
N GLN A 173 -22.77 57.73 21.56
CA GLN A 173 -23.53 58.44 20.54
C GLN A 173 -22.89 58.29 19.16
N GLY A 174 -22.65 57.05 18.72
CA GLY A 174 -22.34 56.74 17.30
C GLY A 174 -21.25 57.59 16.63
N GLY A 175 -20.39 58.26 17.40
CA GLY A 175 -19.42 59.24 16.89
C GLY A 175 -18.39 58.60 15.98
N SER A 176 -17.84 59.40 15.07
CA SER A 176 -16.93 58.96 14.00
C SER A 176 -15.50 58.69 14.50
N SER A 177 -15.32 57.85 15.54
CA SER A 177 -13.98 57.44 15.97
C SER A 177 -13.29 56.67 14.84
N PRO A 178 -11.95 56.76 14.72
CA PRO A 178 -11.19 55.77 13.96
C PRO A 178 -11.66 54.38 14.38
N ARG A 179 -11.83 53.47 13.42
CA ARG A 179 -12.34 52.09 13.65
C ARG A 179 -11.55 51.29 14.71
N TRP A 180 -10.38 51.78 15.06
CA TRP A 180 -9.28 51.16 15.82
C TRP A 180 -9.07 51.84 17.16
N HIS A 181 -9.86 52.89 17.39
CA HIS A 181 -9.94 53.59 18.65
C HIS A 181 -10.61 52.67 19.66
N GLY A 182 -10.10 52.64 20.90
CA GLY A 182 -10.73 51.94 22.02
C GLY A 182 -12.05 52.57 22.43
N GLY A 183 -13.04 52.51 21.55
CA GLY A 183 -14.35 53.15 21.64
C GLY A 183 -15.12 53.12 20.31
N GLY A 184 -14.51 52.60 19.23
CA GLY A 184 -15.20 52.29 17.97
C GLY A 184 -16.08 51.04 18.06
N LEU A 185 -16.92 50.82 17.04
CA LEU A 185 -17.81 49.64 16.92
C LEU A 185 -17.06 48.35 17.30
N GLY A 186 -17.51 47.71 18.38
CA GLY A 186 -16.94 46.48 18.96
C GLY A 186 -16.23 46.61 20.31
N HIS A 187 -15.97 47.83 20.79
CA HIS A 187 -15.20 48.04 22.03
C HIS A 187 -15.99 47.83 23.34
N SER A 188 -17.33 47.76 23.31
CA SER A 188 -18.16 47.73 24.52
C SER A 188 -18.54 46.34 25.04
N GLN A 189 -17.91 45.26 24.55
CA GLN A 189 -18.44 43.90 24.76
C GLN A 189 -17.44 42.87 25.37
N ILE A 190 -16.18 43.23 25.63
CA ILE A 190 -15.20 42.32 26.28
C ILE A 190 -14.40 43.11 27.34
N ASN A 191 -14.68 42.86 28.63
CA ASN A 191 -14.10 43.59 29.77
C ASN A 191 -12.59 43.33 30.03
N ASP A 192 -12.00 42.31 29.41
CA ASP A 192 -10.66 41.82 29.81
C ASP A 192 -9.51 42.23 28.85
N ASP A 193 -9.82 42.88 27.72
CA ASP A 193 -8.82 43.26 26.68
C ASP A 193 -8.72 44.80 26.46
N ASP A 194 -9.30 45.59 27.36
CA ASP A 194 -9.38 47.07 27.32
C ASP A 194 -8.03 47.81 27.48
N GLY A 195 -6.91 47.09 27.51
CA GLY A 195 -5.56 47.66 27.44
C GLY A 195 -5.07 48.00 26.02
N HIS A 196 -5.84 47.60 24.98
CA HIS A 196 -5.40 47.60 23.58
C HIS A 196 -5.63 48.88 22.77
N SER A 197 -6.21 49.92 23.37
CA SER A 197 -6.52 51.18 22.69
C SER A 197 -5.25 51.98 22.34
N GLY A 198 -4.63 51.67 21.20
CA GLY A 198 -3.43 52.36 20.69
C GLY A 198 -2.42 51.49 19.96
N TRP A 199 -2.56 50.17 19.99
CA TRP A 199 -1.61 49.22 19.37
C TRP A 199 -2.00 48.78 17.96
N LEU A 200 -3.26 49.02 17.56
CA LEU A 200 -3.76 48.76 16.22
C LEU A 200 -3.76 50.05 15.39
N SER A 201 -3.21 50.04 14.18
CA SER A 201 -3.24 51.17 13.24
C SER A 201 -3.39 50.75 11.77
N GLY A 202 -4.02 51.57 10.92
CA GLY A 202 -4.07 51.33 9.47
C GLY A 202 -5.27 51.97 8.76
N ILE A 203 -5.69 51.39 7.63
CA ILE A 203 -6.57 52.00 6.64
C ILE A 203 -7.81 51.13 6.43
N ALA A 204 -9.00 51.73 6.40
CA ALA A 204 -10.24 51.04 6.04
C ALA A 204 -11.08 51.92 5.10
N GLN A 205 -11.54 51.33 4.00
CA GLN A 205 -12.41 51.93 3.02
C GLN A 205 -13.74 51.15 2.98
N TYR A 206 -14.84 51.86 3.10
CA TYR A 206 -16.17 51.31 2.86
C TYR A 206 -16.52 51.50 1.39
N GLY A 207 -17.13 50.50 0.76
CA GLY A 207 -17.61 50.64 -0.60
C GLY A 207 -18.82 51.59 -0.70
N LEU A 208 -19.34 51.74 -1.92
CA LEU A 208 -20.53 52.57 -2.20
C LEU A 208 -21.83 51.96 -1.64
N SER A 209 -21.80 50.69 -1.26
CA SER A 209 -22.86 50.02 -0.49
C SER A 209 -22.46 49.95 0.98
N SER A 210 -23.45 49.84 1.86
CA SER A 210 -23.23 49.58 3.29
C SER A 210 -22.38 48.32 3.52
N ASP A 211 -22.45 47.34 2.62
CA ASP A 211 -22.07 45.95 2.91
C ASP A 211 -20.65 45.56 2.47
N SER A 212 -19.94 46.45 1.77
CA SER A 212 -18.60 46.17 1.24
C SER A 212 -17.51 46.95 1.97
N GLU A 213 -16.37 46.31 2.22
CA GLU A 213 -15.25 46.90 2.95
C GLU A 213 -13.90 46.37 2.45
N VAL A 214 -12.89 47.23 2.39
CA VAL A 214 -11.49 46.85 2.27
C VAL A 214 -10.70 47.49 3.41
N SER A 215 -9.94 46.70 4.17
CA SER A 215 -9.16 47.20 5.31
C SER A 215 -7.77 46.59 5.38
N LEU A 216 -6.74 47.40 5.63
CA LEU A 216 -5.36 46.99 5.89
C LEU A 216 -4.95 47.42 7.30
N SER A 217 -4.48 46.48 8.11
CA SER A 217 -4.16 46.65 9.53
C SER A 217 -2.80 46.19 10.00
N PHE A 218 -2.27 46.95 10.96
CA PHE A 218 -1.01 46.76 11.64
C PHE A 218 -1.31 46.63 13.14
N ASP A 219 -0.79 45.59 13.77
CA ASP A 219 -0.83 45.34 15.20
C ASP A 219 0.60 45.40 15.72
N ASP A 220 0.89 46.38 16.57
CA ASP A 220 2.19 46.58 17.20
C ASP A 220 2.23 46.04 18.65
N THR A 221 1.19 45.31 19.06
CA THR A 221 1.14 44.70 20.39
C THR A 221 2.41 43.88 20.65
N PRO A 222 3.11 44.06 21.79
CA PRO A 222 4.39 43.41 22.03
C PRO A 222 4.23 41.89 22.02
N GLY A 223 5.04 41.21 21.21
CA GLY A 223 4.96 39.75 21.04
C GLY A 223 3.76 39.26 20.22
N LYS A 224 2.94 40.17 19.68
CA LYS A 224 1.76 39.89 18.83
C LYS A 224 1.78 40.68 17.52
N VAL A 225 2.96 41.13 17.12
CA VAL A 225 3.14 41.96 15.93
C VAL A 225 2.60 41.24 14.69
N GLY A 226 1.75 41.92 13.93
CA GLY A 226 1.15 41.34 12.73
C GLY A 226 0.52 42.37 11.81
N LEU A 227 0.24 41.93 10.59
CA LEU A 227 -0.46 42.69 9.57
C LEU A 227 -1.65 41.89 9.07
N GLN A 228 -2.77 42.54 8.76
CA GLN A 228 -3.90 41.91 8.08
C GLN A 228 -4.52 42.82 7.02
N TRP A 229 -4.66 42.31 5.79
CA TRP A 229 -5.48 42.89 4.73
C TRP A 229 -6.74 42.07 4.55
N THR A 230 -7.90 42.73 4.56
CA THR A 230 -9.22 42.12 4.40
C THR A 230 -9.98 42.81 3.28
N MET A 231 -10.67 42.03 2.46
CA MET A 231 -11.69 42.49 1.52
C MET A 231 -12.99 41.74 1.80
N ASN A 232 -14.10 42.46 1.94
CA ASN A 232 -15.43 41.91 2.11
C ASN A 232 -16.32 42.35 0.95
N SER A 233 -16.84 41.36 0.21
CA SER A 233 -17.56 41.57 -1.04
C SER A 233 -19.08 41.42 -0.93
N GLY A 234 -19.62 40.91 0.18
CA GLY A 234 -21.01 40.42 0.20
C GLY A 234 -21.82 40.66 1.46
N THR A 235 -21.20 40.75 2.65
CA THR A 235 -21.99 40.95 3.87
C THR A 235 -21.17 41.55 5.01
N ARG A 236 -21.70 42.63 5.58
CA ARG A 236 -21.29 43.25 6.84
C ARG A 236 -21.59 42.39 8.09
N ALA A 237 -21.43 41.06 8.03
CA ALA A 237 -22.02 40.13 8.99
C ALA A 237 -21.75 40.45 10.48
N ASN A 238 -20.69 41.20 10.81
CA ASN A 238 -20.38 41.64 12.17
C ASN A 238 -20.35 43.17 12.41
N ALA A 239 -20.72 44.01 11.43
CA ALA A 239 -20.73 45.48 11.60
C ALA A 239 -21.95 45.99 12.38
N GLU A 240 -23.07 45.26 12.33
CA GLU A 240 -24.34 45.67 12.95
C GLU A 240 -24.65 44.88 14.24
N THR A 241 -24.15 43.65 14.34
CA THR A 241 -24.25 42.80 15.53
C THR A 241 -22.98 41.97 15.66
N PRO A 242 -21.90 42.48 16.28
CA PRO A 242 -20.83 41.61 16.73
C PRO A 242 -21.48 40.53 17.60
N THR A 243 -21.42 39.28 17.14
CA THR A 243 -21.82 38.17 17.99
C THR A 243 -20.92 38.22 19.22
N ILE A 244 -21.50 38.03 20.41
CA ILE A 244 -20.80 38.02 21.70
C ILE A 244 -19.92 36.76 21.76
N THR A 245 -18.92 36.71 20.90
CA THR A 245 -17.96 35.62 20.79
C THR A 245 -16.61 36.21 21.07
N ASP A 246 -15.86 35.52 21.92
CA ASP A 246 -14.46 35.76 22.27
C ASP A 246 -13.49 35.58 21.10
N LYS A 247 -14.00 35.39 19.87
CA LYS A 247 -13.24 35.04 18.67
C LYS A 247 -13.78 35.78 17.46
N ALA A 248 -12.87 36.30 16.65
CA ALA A 248 -13.23 36.80 15.32
C ALA A 248 -13.58 35.62 14.39
N THR A 249 -14.68 35.76 13.65
CA THR A 249 -15.22 34.76 12.72
C THR A 249 -15.10 35.27 11.29
N PHE A 250 -14.65 34.41 10.36
CA PHE A 250 -14.67 34.71 8.93
C PHE A 250 -16.10 34.92 8.44
N ALA A 251 -16.37 36.07 7.82
CA ALA A 251 -17.66 36.35 7.19
C ALA A 251 -17.74 35.71 5.79
N PRO A 252 -18.93 35.32 5.30
CA PRO A 252 -19.12 34.96 3.90
C PRO A 252 -18.72 36.12 2.97
N GLY A 253 -17.95 35.82 1.92
CA GLY A 253 -17.39 36.78 0.96
C GLY A 253 -16.20 37.56 1.50
N GLU A 254 -15.56 37.09 2.58
CA GLU A 254 -14.36 37.67 3.16
C GLU A 254 -13.07 37.02 2.61
N HIS A 255 -12.16 37.85 2.12
CA HIS A 255 -10.83 37.47 1.67
C HIS A 255 -9.79 38.13 2.56
N VAL A 256 -8.84 37.35 3.08
CA VAL A 256 -7.91 37.82 4.11
C VAL A 256 -6.46 37.40 3.79
N LEU A 257 -5.52 38.34 3.94
CA LEU A 257 -4.08 38.09 4.01
C LEU A 257 -3.56 38.54 5.38
N GLU A 258 -3.04 37.63 6.19
CA GLU A 258 -2.40 37.92 7.48
C GLU A 258 -0.90 37.61 7.41
N LEU A 259 -0.06 38.45 8.04
CA LEU A 259 1.38 38.26 8.20
C LEU A 259 1.79 38.43 9.66
N GLY A 260 2.83 37.71 10.11
CA GLY A 260 3.36 37.81 11.46
C GLY A 260 2.63 36.87 12.42
N ILE A 261 2.14 37.36 13.55
CA ILE A 261 1.28 36.59 14.45
C ILE A 261 -0.15 36.57 13.89
N LEU A 262 -0.58 35.39 13.46
CA LEU A 262 -1.85 35.16 12.79
C LEU A 262 -2.98 35.28 13.81
N ARG A 263 -3.83 36.28 13.61
CA ARG A 263 -5.02 36.59 14.39
C ARG A 263 -5.98 37.22 13.41
N HIS A 264 -7.16 36.65 13.28
CA HIS A 264 -8.22 37.26 12.51
C HIS A 264 -8.72 38.48 13.27
N ARG A 265 -8.76 39.62 12.58
CA ARG A 265 -9.17 40.90 13.12
C ARG A 265 -10.36 41.40 12.36
N TYR A 266 -11.35 41.87 13.09
CA TYR A 266 -12.48 42.54 12.50
C TYR A 266 -12.79 43.78 13.34
N SER A 267 -12.50 44.97 12.79
CA SER A 267 -12.56 46.21 13.58
C SER A 267 -11.63 46.09 14.80
N ASN A 268 -12.13 46.44 15.99
CA ASN A 268 -11.44 46.28 17.26
C ASN A 268 -11.46 44.84 17.81
N HIS A 269 -12.24 43.92 17.20
CA HIS A 269 -12.28 42.53 17.65
C HIS A 269 -11.10 41.77 17.09
N GLN A 270 -10.49 40.94 17.92
CA GLN A 270 -9.35 40.11 17.56
C GLN A 270 -9.63 38.67 18.00
N SER A 271 -9.32 37.71 17.15
CA SER A 271 -9.29 36.31 17.57
C SER A 271 -8.09 36.04 18.47
N SER A 272 -8.16 34.90 19.16
CA SER A 272 -6.97 34.23 19.68
C SER A 272 -5.94 34.00 18.57
N THR A 273 -4.65 33.93 18.92
CA THR A 273 -3.58 33.55 17.99
C THR A 273 -3.86 32.19 17.36
N SER A 274 -3.94 32.13 16.03
CA SER A 274 -4.10 30.90 15.23
C SER A 274 -2.78 30.33 14.73
N GLY A 275 -1.71 31.13 14.74
CA GLY A 275 -0.36 30.70 14.35
C GLY A 275 0.61 31.85 14.17
N GLN A 276 1.73 31.57 13.49
CA GLN A 276 2.73 32.56 13.08
C GLN A 276 3.14 32.26 11.63
N GLY A 277 3.22 33.29 10.79
CA GLY A 277 3.65 33.16 9.40
C GLY A 277 2.79 34.00 8.46
N ILE A 278 2.27 33.36 7.41
CA ILE A 278 1.41 33.96 6.40
C ILE A 278 0.13 33.13 6.32
N ASN A 279 -1.03 33.78 6.35
CA ASN A 279 -2.32 33.14 6.10
C ASN A 279 -3.02 33.88 4.95
N LEU A 280 -3.38 33.15 3.90
CA LEU A 280 -4.18 33.66 2.79
C LEU A 280 -5.47 32.83 2.73
N ALA A 281 -6.59 33.44 3.09
CA ALA A 281 -7.87 32.76 3.27
C ALA A 281 -8.97 33.43 2.44
N SER A 282 -9.86 32.61 1.90
CA SER A 282 -11.02 33.02 1.11
C SER A 282 -12.02 31.86 1.10
N ASP A 283 -13.31 32.16 1.15
CA ASP A 283 -14.39 31.19 0.93
C ASP A 283 -14.66 30.92 -0.57
N HIS A 284 -14.03 31.71 -1.44
CA HIS A 284 -13.93 31.49 -2.88
C HIS A 284 -12.60 30.84 -3.28
N GLY A 285 -12.49 30.44 -4.56
CA GLY A 285 -11.28 29.82 -5.10
C GLY A 285 -10.04 30.72 -5.03
N LEU A 286 -8.88 30.11 -4.82
CA LEU A 286 -7.57 30.76 -4.85
C LEU A 286 -6.86 30.45 -6.17
N GLN A 287 -6.37 31.49 -6.85
CA GLN A 287 -5.53 31.36 -8.05
C GLN A 287 -4.13 31.91 -7.78
N ILE A 288 -3.11 31.11 -8.09
CA ILE A 288 -1.69 31.51 -8.06
C ILE A 288 -1.15 31.36 -9.48
N THR A 289 -0.59 32.44 -10.03
CA THR A 289 -0.04 32.48 -11.40
C THR A 289 1.36 33.05 -11.36
N GLY A 290 2.32 32.41 -12.05
CA GLY A 290 3.68 32.91 -12.21
C GLY A 290 4.21 32.59 -13.61
N GLU A 291 4.58 33.61 -14.39
CA GLU A 291 5.09 33.44 -15.75
C GLU A 291 6.43 32.70 -15.79
N SER A 292 7.24 32.86 -14.74
CA SER A 292 8.53 32.19 -14.57
C SER A 292 8.45 30.92 -13.71
N GLY A 293 7.24 30.47 -13.36
CA GLY A 293 6.99 29.30 -12.50
C GLY A 293 6.54 29.64 -11.08
N VAL A 294 6.26 28.60 -10.29
CA VAL A 294 5.80 28.67 -8.89
C VAL A 294 6.59 27.66 -8.05
N LEU A 295 7.25 28.12 -6.98
CA LEU A 295 7.90 27.29 -5.98
C LEU A 295 7.11 27.30 -4.67
N LEU A 296 6.66 26.13 -4.22
CA LEU A 296 6.10 25.94 -2.88
C LEU A 296 7.06 25.05 -2.08
N SER A 297 7.70 25.64 -1.06
CA SER A 297 8.76 25.00 -0.29
C SER A 297 8.51 25.10 1.21
N THR A 298 8.79 24.03 1.95
CA THR A 298 8.85 24.07 3.43
C THR A 298 10.28 24.19 3.97
N PHE A 299 11.27 24.42 3.10
CA PHE A 299 12.64 24.71 3.51
C PHE A 299 12.72 26.16 3.98
N GLY A 300 13.39 26.38 5.12
CA GLY A 300 13.60 27.73 5.63
C GLY A 300 14.59 28.50 4.76
N LEU A 301 14.35 29.79 4.59
CA LEU A 301 15.30 30.73 3.98
C LEU A 301 16.27 31.23 5.05
N ARG A 302 17.55 31.36 4.71
CA ARG A 302 18.55 32.02 5.56
C ARG A 302 18.33 33.52 5.49
N HIS A 303 17.64 34.05 6.49
CA HIS A 303 17.38 35.48 6.61
C HIS A 303 17.82 35.97 7.98
N THR A 304 19.04 36.51 8.04
CA THR A 304 19.64 37.14 9.21
C THR A 304 19.97 38.60 8.92
N GLN A 305 20.43 39.36 9.92
CA GLN A 305 20.85 40.76 9.71
C GLN A 305 22.05 40.90 8.75
N GLY A 306 22.87 39.85 8.59
CA GLY A 306 24.08 39.87 7.75
C GLY A 306 24.00 38.99 6.50
N GLU A 307 22.96 38.17 6.37
CA GLU A 307 22.74 37.26 5.24
C GLU A 307 21.27 37.32 4.82
N HIS A 308 21.01 37.64 3.56
CA HIS A 308 19.68 37.64 2.99
C HIS A 308 19.67 36.70 1.78
N GLU A 309 19.30 35.44 2.01
CA GLU A 309 19.05 34.49 0.92
C GLU A 309 17.81 34.93 0.15
N SER A 310 17.91 34.93 -1.19
CA SER A 310 16.76 35.21 -2.05
C SER A 310 15.75 34.08 -1.91
N ALA A 311 14.46 34.43 -1.79
CA ALA A 311 13.37 33.46 -1.81
C ALA A 311 13.29 32.65 -3.12
N TRP A 312 14.06 33.04 -4.13
CA TRP A 312 14.17 32.38 -5.42
C TRP A 312 15.20 31.25 -5.47
N VAL A 313 16.06 31.13 -4.45
CA VAL A 313 17.05 30.04 -4.36
C VAL A 313 16.33 28.72 -4.10
N ASN A 314 16.57 27.71 -4.95
CA ASN A 314 15.91 26.41 -4.88
C ASN A 314 16.90 25.25 -4.68
N ASP A 315 17.96 25.47 -3.88
CA ASP A 315 18.95 24.44 -3.55
C ASP A 315 18.35 23.10 -3.09
N ALA A 316 17.24 23.16 -2.34
CA ALA A 316 16.57 21.97 -1.81
C ALA A 316 15.85 21.19 -2.90
N GLY A 317 15.12 21.89 -3.77
CA GLY A 317 14.44 21.26 -4.91
C GLY A 317 15.44 20.67 -5.89
N GLN A 318 16.52 21.39 -6.19
CA GLN A 318 17.56 20.93 -7.10
C GLN A 318 18.30 19.71 -6.58
N ARG A 319 18.58 19.65 -5.28
CA ARG A 319 19.11 18.44 -4.63
C ARG A 319 18.17 17.24 -4.80
N GLN A 320 16.86 17.43 -4.63
CA GLN A 320 15.89 16.34 -4.82
C GLN A 320 15.82 15.87 -6.29
N LEU A 321 15.86 16.80 -7.24
CA LEU A 321 15.91 16.47 -8.68
C LEU A 321 17.19 15.73 -9.07
N LYS A 322 18.32 16.13 -8.49
CA LYS A 322 19.61 15.43 -8.67
C LYS A 322 19.57 14.00 -8.13
N LEU A 323 19.04 13.80 -6.92
CA LEU A 323 18.86 12.45 -6.36
C LEU A 323 17.96 11.57 -7.23
N GLY A 324 16.86 12.14 -7.76
CA GLY A 324 15.99 11.43 -8.70
C GLY A 324 16.69 11.05 -10.01
N THR A 325 17.56 11.93 -10.50
CA THR A 325 18.40 11.67 -11.68
C THR A 325 19.39 10.51 -11.43
N GLU A 326 20.13 10.56 -10.32
CA GLU A 326 21.11 9.52 -9.94
C GLU A 326 20.43 8.14 -9.73
N LEU A 327 19.23 8.13 -9.12
CA LEU A 327 18.43 6.92 -8.98
C LEU A 327 17.99 6.37 -10.35
N SER A 328 17.57 7.23 -11.26
CA SER A 328 17.22 6.90 -12.63
C SER A 328 18.38 6.25 -13.40
N GLU A 329 19.58 6.79 -13.29
CA GLU A 329 20.79 6.25 -13.92
C GLU A 329 21.14 4.87 -13.36
N THR A 330 21.05 4.69 -12.04
CA THR A 330 21.29 3.40 -11.39
C THR A 330 20.30 2.32 -11.87
N LEU A 331 19.02 2.69 -12.01
CA LEU A 331 17.98 1.78 -12.52
C LEU A 331 18.15 1.49 -14.01
N LEU A 332 18.65 2.44 -14.79
CA LEU A 332 18.98 2.22 -16.20
C LEU A 332 20.10 1.18 -16.36
N ASP A 333 21.17 1.27 -15.58
CA ASP A 333 22.27 0.29 -15.62
C ASP A 333 21.76 -1.12 -15.28
N ALA A 334 20.87 -1.24 -14.28
CA ALA A 334 20.21 -2.50 -13.96
C ALA A 334 19.29 -2.98 -15.10
N LYS A 335 18.56 -2.08 -15.76
CA LYS A 335 17.75 -2.38 -16.95
C LYS A 335 18.62 -2.91 -18.09
N GLN A 336 19.80 -2.33 -18.30
CA GLN A 336 20.75 -2.78 -19.32
C GLN A 336 21.32 -4.18 -19.03
N ALA A 337 21.52 -4.52 -17.76
CA ALA A 337 21.93 -5.87 -17.35
C ALA A 337 20.81 -6.91 -17.53
N HIS A 338 19.54 -6.52 -17.39
CA HIS A 338 18.39 -7.42 -17.46
C HIS A 338 17.76 -7.55 -18.86
N LEU A 339 17.78 -6.49 -19.66
CA LEU A 339 17.12 -6.43 -20.98
C LEU A 339 18.15 -6.25 -22.09
N GLN A 340 18.11 -7.12 -23.10
CA GLN A 340 18.86 -6.97 -24.35
C GLN A 340 18.14 -6.04 -25.38
N SER A 341 17.29 -5.11 -24.93
CA SER A 341 16.48 -4.25 -25.82
C SER A 341 17.00 -2.81 -25.90
N THR A 342 17.53 -2.43 -27.07
CA THR A 342 18.08 -1.09 -27.35
C THR A 342 17.02 0.01 -27.39
N ALA A 343 15.78 -0.29 -27.82
CA ALA A 343 14.69 0.69 -27.90
C ALA A 343 14.17 1.12 -26.52
N ALA A 344 14.05 0.16 -25.58
CA ALA A 344 13.60 0.42 -24.22
C ALA A 344 14.61 1.25 -23.41
N LEU A 345 15.91 1.10 -23.70
CA LEU A 345 16.99 1.92 -23.13
C LEU A 345 16.97 3.35 -23.70
N SER A 346 16.69 3.53 -24.99
CA SER A 346 16.61 4.86 -25.62
C SER A 346 15.50 5.74 -25.04
N ASN A 347 14.30 5.20 -24.81
CA ASN A 347 13.19 5.94 -24.21
C ASN A 347 13.44 6.32 -22.74
N ALA A 348 14.09 5.43 -21.98
CA ALA A 348 14.51 5.72 -20.62
C ALA A 348 15.52 6.88 -20.59
N ASN A 349 16.53 6.85 -21.46
CA ASN A 349 17.51 7.94 -21.60
C ASN A 349 16.85 9.29 -21.91
N GLN A 350 15.90 9.33 -22.84
CA GLN A 350 15.18 10.59 -23.14
C GLN A 350 14.44 11.15 -21.93
N THR A 351 13.86 10.28 -21.10
CA THR A 351 13.15 10.68 -19.88
C THR A 351 14.14 11.21 -18.82
N ILE A 352 15.29 10.56 -18.67
CA ILE A 352 16.36 10.97 -17.74
C ILE A 352 16.97 12.31 -18.16
N GLU A 353 17.26 12.50 -19.45
CA GLU A 353 17.82 13.76 -19.96
C GLU A 353 16.85 14.94 -19.85
N ALA A 354 15.54 14.70 -20.00
CA ALA A 354 14.53 15.71 -19.72
C ALA A 354 14.57 16.14 -18.23
N PHE A 355 14.72 15.18 -17.31
CA PHE A 355 14.86 15.47 -15.87
C PHE A 355 16.14 16.24 -15.54
N LYS A 356 17.28 15.87 -16.14
CA LYS A 356 18.56 16.58 -15.99
C LYS A 356 18.47 18.04 -16.41
N THR A 357 17.78 18.29 -17.52
CA THR A 357 17.57 19.65 -18.03
C THR A 357 16.79 20.50 -17.02
N SER A 358 15.75 19.94 -16.39
CA SER A 358 15.02 20.60 -15.30
C SER A 358 15.85 20.78 -14.03
N ALA A 359 16.83 19.91 -13.77
CA ALA A 359 17.65 19.89 -12.57
C ALA A 359 18.90 20.81 -12.61
N GLN A 360 19.19 21.47 -13.74
CA GLN A 360 20.43 22.23 -13.95
C GLN A 360 20.17 23.66 -14.42
N ILE A 361 19.32 24.39 -13.72
CA ILE A 361 19.09 25.80 -14.05
C ILE A 361 19.84 26.67 -13.04
N ILE A 362 20.89 27.32 -13.53
CA ILE A 362 21.62 28.37 -12.82
C ILE A 362 21.15 29.72 -13.35
N ASP A 363 20.71 30.59 -12.46
CA ASP A 363 20.52 32.01 -12.79
C ASP A 363 21.90 32.68 -12.83
N GLU A 364 22.32 33.12 -14.01
CA GLU A 364 23.64 33.74 -14.22
C GLU A 364 23.79 35.09 -13.49
N THR A 365 22.69 35.79 -13.20
CA THR A 365 22.73 37.07 -12.46
C THR A 365 22.88 36.87 -10.96
N LEU A 366 22.30 35.80 -10.43
CA LEU A 366 22.35 35.45 -9.01
C LEU A 366 23.47 34.45 -8.67
N ASN A 367 24.07 33.81 -9.69
CA ASN A 367 25.02 32.71 -9.56
C ASN A 367 24.53 31.61 -8.59
N THR A 368 23.24 31.29 -8.69
CA THR A 368 22.52 30.35 -7.81
C THR A 368 21.55 29.49 -8.62
N GLU A 369 21.20 28.33 -8.10
CA GLU A 369 20.27 27.43 -8.77
C GLU A 369 18.82 27.89 -8.56
N VAL A 370 18.08 28.07 -9.65
CA VAL A 370 16.69 28.55 -9.65
C VAL A 370 15.78 27.56 -10.42
N LEU A 371 14.48 27.81 -10.45
CA LEU A 371 13.58 27.18 -11.41
C LEU A 371 13.77 27.83 -12.79
N GLY A 372 14.12 27.06 -13.82
CA GLY A 372 14.45 27.61 -15.15
C GLY A 372 13.45 27.40 -16.25
N ALA A 373 12.24 26.99 -15.91
CA ALA A 373 11.10 26.97 -16.81
C ALA A 373 9.85 27.43 -16.05
N ALA A 374 8.77 27.73 -16.77
CA ALA A 374 7.45 28.04 -16.21
C ALA A 374 6.80 26.80 -15.56
N ASP A 375 7.48 26.25 -14.55
CA ASP A 375 7.16 25.01 -13.86
C ASP A 375 6.56 25.28 -12.49
N VAL A 376 5.80 24.33 -11.97
CA VAL A 376 5.33 24.32 -10.58
C VAL A 376 6.11 23.26 -9.81
N MET A 377 6.87 23.69 -8.80
CA MET A 377 7.61 22.78 -7.93
C MET A 377 7.03 22.80 -6.52
N LEU A 378 6.69 21.61 -6.01
CA LEU A 378 6.31 21.38 -4.63
C LEU A 378 7.43 20.59 -3.95
N VAL A 379 8.05 21.15 -2.92
CA VAL A 379 9.15 20.50 -2.21
C VAL A 379 8.97 20.65 -0.70
N SER A 380 9.09 19.54 0.04
CA SER A 380 9.01 19.55 1.50
C SER A 380 10.24 18.91 2.10
N LYS A 381 10.65 19.41 3.27
CA LYS A 381 11.72 18.82 4.07
C LYS A 381 11.32 17.48 4.70
N ASP A 382 10.03 17.32 5.00
CA ASP A 382 9.50 16.17 5.73
C ASP A 382 8.53 15.35 4.87
N SER A 383 7.41 15.95 4.44
CA SER A 383 6.33 15.22 3.76
C SER A 383 5.40 16.12 2.96
N ILE A 384 4.85 15.57 1.87
CA ILE A 384 3.76 16.17 1.09
C ILE A 384 2.56 15.23 1.19
N LEU A 385 1.41 15.76 1.61
CA LEU A 385 0.15 15.01 1.72
C LEU A 385 -0.88 15.63 0.77
N ALA A 386 -1.50 14.79 -0.06
CA ALA A 386 -2.60 15.18 -0.94
C ALA A 386 -3.81 14.28 -0.64
N SER A 387 -4.93 14.89 -0.22
CA SER A 387 -6.18 14.18 0.07
C SER A 387 -7.33 14.89 -0.62
N ALA A 388 -8.08 14.13 -1.42
CA ALA A 388 -9.25 14.62 -2.13
C ALA A 388 -10.18 13.45 -2.43
N ASN A 389 -11.46 13.73 -2.69
CA ASN A 389 -12.39 12.71 -3.16
C ASN A 389 -11.97 12.14 -4.52
N ASN A 390 -11.39 12.97 -5.39
CA ASN A 390 -10.89 12.61 -6.71
C ASN A 390 -9.56 13.31 -6.99
N THR A 391 -8.61 12.61 -7.61
CA THR A 391 -7.33 13.17 -8.07
C THR A 391 -7.06 12.73 -9.51
N LEU A 392 -6.60 13.63 -10.37
CA LEU A 392 -6.25 13.34 -11.76
C LEU A 392 -4.84 13.87 -12.06
N TRP A 393 -3.99 13.00 -12.61
CA TRP A 393 -2.64 13.34 -13.08
C TRP A 393 -2.56 13.02 -14.56
N THR A 394 -2.54 14.05 -15.40
CA THR A 394 -2.45 13.91 -16.87
C THR A 394 -1.23 14.65 -17.36
N ALA A 395 -0.28 13.94 -17.97
CA ALA A 395 0.91 14.51 -18.57
C ALA A 395 1.35 13.67 -19.76
N LYS A 396 2.19 14.25 -20.63
CA LYS A 396 2.88 13.50 -21.70
C LYS A 396 3.81 12.43 -21.10
N THR A 397 4.44 12.75 -19.98
CA THR A 397 5.36 11.89 -19.24
C THR A 397 5.09 12.03 -17.75
N ILE A 398 4.92 10.92 -17.05
CA ILE A 398 4.85 10.87 -15.58
C ILE A 398 5.99 9.99 -15.10
N VAL A 399 6.80 10.51 -14.18
CA VAL A 399 7.88 9.77 -13.52
C VAL A 399 7.56 9.70 -12.03
N ARG A 400 7.46 8.48 -11.50
CA ARG A 400 7.32 8.21 -10.07
C ARG A 400 8.56 7.48 -9.58
N GLN A 401 9.21 8.03 -8.57
CA GLN A 401 10.45 7.51 -8.00
C GLN A 401 10.34 7.50 -6.48
N SER A 402 11.03 6.56 -5.85
CA SER A 402 11.09 6.45 -4.39
C SER A 402 12.44 5.87 -4.00
N GLY A 403 13.15 6.54 -3.07
CA GLY A 403 14.46 6.09 -2.60
C GLY A 403 14.41 4.88 -1.66
N SER A 404 13.23 4.50 -1.17
CA SER A 404 13.06 3.36 -0.26
C SER A 404 11.89 2.46 -0.66
N THR A 405 10.65 2.92 -0.50
CA THR A 405 9.45 2.11 -0.79
C THR A 405 8.40 2.96 -1.48
N GLN A 406 7.81 2.42 -2.55
CA GLN A 406 6.61 2.96 -3.18
C GLN A 406 5.46 1.98 -2.92
N SER A 407 4.37 2.46 -2.34
CA SER A 407 3.19 1.65 -2.02
C SER A 407 1.93 2.29 -2.60
N ASP A 408 1.25 1.54 -3.46
CA ASP A 408 -0.07 1.89 -3.99
C ASP A 408 -1.11 0.95 -3.32
N VAL A 409 -1.95 1.49 -2.45
CA VAL A 409 -2.99 0.72 -1.72
C VAL A 409 -4.37 1.18 -2.16
N VAL A 410 -5.16 0.26 -2.71
CA VAL A 410 -6.51 0.53 -3.22
C VAL A 410 -7.50 -0.44 -2.63
N ALA A 411 -8.52 0.08 -1.94
CA ALA A 411 -9.60 -0.73 -1.37
C ALA A 411 -10.58 -1.26 -2.44
N GLY A 412 -10.74 -0.51 -3.54
CA GLY A 412 -11.58 -0.88 -4.68
C GLY A 412 -10.78 -1.49 -5.83
N ASN A 413 -11.08 -1.04 -7.06
CA ASN A 413 -10.43 -1.53 -8.26
C ASN A 413 -9.12 -0.78 -8.54
N TYR A 414 -8.02 -1.51 -8.73
CA TYR A 414 -6.77 -0.98 -9.26
C TYR A 414 -6.59 -1.42 -10.71
N MET A 415 -6.45 -0.47 -11.64
CA MET A 415 -6.26 -0.76 -13.07
C MET A 415 -4.93 -0.17 -13.55
N LEU A 416 -4.07 -1.02 -14.11
CA LEU A 416 -2.85 -0.63 -14.81
C LEU A 416 -2.97 -1.05 -16.27
N THR A 417 -3.03 -0.06 -17.16
CA THR A 417 -3.15 -0.28 -18.61
C THR A 417 -2.05 0.50 -19.31
N ALA A 418 -1.28 -0.17 -20.17
CA ALA A 418 -0.24 0.44 -20.98
C ALA A 418 -0.17 -0.25 -22.35
N ASN A 419 0.29 0.47 -23.37
CA ASN A 419 0.64 -0.15 -24.66
C ASN A 419 1.81 -1.13 -24.50
N THR A 420 2.77 -0.80 -23.64
CA THR A 420 3.93 -1.63 -23.30
C THR A 420 4.27 -1.46 -21.83
N ILE A 421 4.59 -2.56 -21.13
CA ILE A 421 5.31 -2.55 -19.85
C ILE A 421 6.71 -3.07 -20.14
N ASP A 422 7.70 -2.19 -20.15
CA ASP A 422 9.07 -2.54 -20.55
C ASP A 422 9.73 -3.57 -19.62
N THR A 423 9.53 -3.41 -18.32
CA THR A 423 10.10 -4.31 -17.30
C THR A 423 9.32 -4.21 -15.99
N LEU A 424 9.26 -5.32 -15.27
CA LEU A 424 8.83 -5.40 -13.87
C LEU A 424 9.85 -6.28 -13.14
N SER A 425 10.99 -5.70 -12.79
CA SER A 425 12.16 -6.42 -12.30
C SER A 425 12.71 -5.78 -11.01
N GLY A 426 13.32 -6.60 -10.16
CA GLY A 426 14.21 -6.09 -9.12
C GLY A 426 15.52 -5.55 -9.72
N VAL A 427 16.24 -4.73 -8.94
CA VAL A 427 17.51 -4.13 -9.35
C VAL A 427 18.64 -5.13 -9.13
N GLY A 428 19.46 -5.37 -10.16
CA GLY A 428 20.65 -6.22 -10.04
C GLY A 428 21.61 -5.69 -8.97
N GLY A 429 22.01 -6.53 -8.01
CA GLY A 429 22.91 -6.16 -6.90
C GLY A 429 22.36 -6.48 -5.51
N GLN A 430 21.04 -6.69 -5.38
CA GLN A 430 20.39 -7.20 -4.16
C GLN A 430 19.51 -8.42 -4.48
N ALA A 431 20.13 -9.45 -5.06
CA ALA A 431 19.46 -10.67 -5.48
C ALA A 431 18.69 -11.34 -4.32
N ASP A 432 19.22 -11.26 -3.10
CA ASP A 432 18.60 -11.84 -1.90
C ASP A 432 17.36 -11.07 -1.40
N GLN A 433 17.09 -9.88 -1.93
CA GLN A 433 15.97 -9.02 -1.51
C GLN A 433 14.96 -8.75 -2.65
N SER A 434 15.22 -9.25 -3.86
CA SER A 434 14.47 -8.90 -5.07
C SER A 434 13.61 -10.07 -5.57
N GLY A 435 12.32 -9.83 -5.83
CA GLY A 435 11.41 -10.82 -6.40
C GLY A 435 10.08 -10.22 -6.86
N LEU A 436 9.35 -10.96 -7.70
CA LEU A 436 8.00 -10.63 -8.13
C LEU A 436 7.01 -11.62 -7.52
N HIS A 437 6.15 -11.15 -6.62
CA HIS A 437 5.10 -11.95 -6.00
C HIS A 437 3.72 -11.49 -6.49
N ILE A 438 3.01 -12.36 -7.20
CA ILE A 438 1.65 -12.14 -7.68
C ILE A 438 0.76 -13.20 -7.05
N SER A 439 -0.22 -12.76 -6.25
CA SER A 439 -1.14 -13.67 -5.58
C SER A 439 -2.57 -13.15 -5.67
N ALA A 440 -3.52 -14.07 -5.73
CA ALA A 440 -4.94 -13.79 -5.61
C ALA A 440 -5.52 -14.71 -4.53
N ASN A 441 -6.29 -14.17 -3.59
CA ASN A 441 -6.79 -14.93 -2.46
C ASN A 441 -7.85 -15.96 -2.88
N THR A 442 -8.86 -15.54 -3.68
CA THR A 442 -10.00 -16.41 -4.01
C THR A 442 -10.34 -16.48 -5.50
N LYS A 443 -9.93 -15.49 -6.30
CA LYS A 443 -10.25 -15.40 -7.73
C LYS A 443 -9.03 -15.79 -8.58
N PRO A 444 -9.21 -16.25 -9.84
CA PRO A 444 -8.11 -16.76 -10.64
C PRO A 444 -7.09 -15.69 -11.00
N VAL A 445 -5.82 -16.09 -11.07
CA VAL A 445 -4.76 -15.34 -11.77
C VAL A 445 -4.74 -15.81 -13.22
N ALA A 446 -4.99 -14.91 -14.16
CA ALA A 446 -4.98 -15.21 -15.59
C ALA A 446 -3.80 -14.50 -16.28
N ILE A 447 -2.94 -15.28 -16.95
CA ILE A 447 -1.80 -14.79 -17.74
C ILE A 447 -1.98 -15.30 -19.17
N GLN A 448 -2.01 -14.40 -20.15
CA GLN A 448 -2.31 -14.74 -21.55
C GLN A 448 -1.41 -13.97 -22.52
N ALA A 449 -0.91 -14.66 -23.54
CA ALA A 449 -0.38 -14.06 -24.76
C ALA A 449 -1.35 -14.40 -25.91
N GLN A 450 -2.27 -13.47 -26.22
CA GLN A 450 -3.39 -13.74 -27.15
C GLN A 450 -2.97 -13.79 -28.63
N GLY A 451 -1.93 -13.03 -29.00
CA GLY A 451 -1.38 -13.00 -30.36
C GLY A 451 0.12 -13.29 -30.44
N GLY A 452 0.77 -13.58 -29.31
CA GLY A 452 2.22 -13.74 -29.22
C GLY A 452 2.63 -14.99 -28.44
N GLU A 453 3.94 -15.19 -28.31
CA GLU A 453 4.51 -16.28 -27.50
C GLU A 453 4.48 -15.93 -26.01
N LEU A 454 4.16 -16.92 -25.16
CA LEU A 454 4.32 -16.82 -23.71
C LEU A 454 5.57 -17.61 -23.30
N GLN A 455 6.55 -16.92 -22.71
CA GLN A 455 7.79 -17.53 -22.22
C GLN A 455 7.89 -17.39 -20.69
N LEU A 456 8.26 -18.49 -20.02
CA LEU A 456 8.51 -18.54 -18.58
C LEU A 456 9.82 -19.28 -18.36
N HIS A 457 10.79 -18.64 -17.70
CA HIS A 457 12.13 -19.16 -17.48
C HIS A 457 12.58 -18.99 -16.03
N SER A 458 13.34 -19.95 -15.51
CA SER A 458 14.01 -19.89 -14.20
C SER A 458 15.46 -20.35 -14.37
N GLN A 459 16.41 -19.65 -13.74
CA GLN A 459 17.81 -20.10 -13.69
C GLN A 459 17.98 -21.27 -12.69
N GLN A 460 17.11 -21.33 -11.69
CA GLN A 460 17.07 -22.40 -10.70
C GLN A 460 15.90 -23.35 -11.01
N GLY A 461 15.41 -24.08 -10.01
CA GLY A 461 14.20 -24.88 -10.14
C GLY A 461 12.99 -24.05 -10.54
N MET A 462 12.02 -24.70 -11.19
CA MET A 462 10.69 -24.17 -11.46
C MET A 462 9.67 -25.20 -10.98
N THR A 463 8.77 -24.79 -10.08
CA THR A 463 7.69 -25.63 -9.58
C THR A 463 6.37 -25.09 -10.12
N ILE A 464 5.62 -25.95 -10.82
CA ILE A 464 4.27 -25.65 -11.31
C ILE A 464 3.36 -26.74 -10.77
N GLY A 465 2.34 -26.37 -10.00
CA GLY A 465 1.47 -27.34 -9.35
C GLY A 465 0.15 -26.73 -8.88
N SER A 466 -0.78 -27.60 -8.51
CA SER A 466 -2.03 -27.28 -7.83
C SER A 466 -2.06 -28.05 -6.51
N GLU A 467 -2.36 -27.38 -5.40
CA GLU A 467 -2.39 -27.99 -4.07
C GLU A 467 -3.52 -29.02 -3.93
N SER A 468 -4.73 -28.66 -4.36
CA SER A 468 -5.93 -29.51 -4.23
C SER A 468 -6.62 -29.82 -5.56
N GLY A 469 -6.12 -29.26 -6.66
CA GLY A 469 -6.72 -29.35 -7.99
C GLY A 469 -5.85 -30.14 -8.96
N GLN A 470 -6.17 -29.99 -10.24
CA GLN A 470 -5.43 -30.61 -11.33
C GLN A 470 -4.57 -29.60 -12.06
N LEU A 471 -3.42 -30.05 -12.56
CA LEU A 471 -2.61 -29.31 -13.53
C LEU A 471 -3.00 -29.76 -14.94
N ASN A 472 -3.64 -28.87 -15.70
CA ASN A 472 -4.01 -29.12 -17.09
C ASN A 472 -3.03 -28.47 -18.05
N ILE A 473 -2.31 -29.27 -18.84
CA ILE A 473 -1.43 -28.81 -19.91
C ILE A 473 -1.99 -29.32 -21.23
N SER A 474 -2.41 -28.40 -22.11
CA SER A 474 -3.01 -28.73 -23.39
C SER A 474 -2.35 -27.95 -24.52
N SER A 475 -2.14 -28.62 -25.66
CA SER A 475 -1.67 -27.98 -26.88
C SER A 475 -2.43 -28.57 -28.07
N PRO A 476 -2.91 -27.75 -29.02
CA PRO A 476 -3.56 -28.25 -30.22
C PRO A 476 -2.58 -28.88 -31.22
N ARG A 477 -1.26 -28.74 -30.99
CA ARG A 477 -0.21 -29.25 -31.90
C ARG A 477 0.71 -30.24 -31.22
N ARG A 478 1.34 -29.84 -30.12
CA ARG A 478 2.39 -30.63 -29.47
C ARG A 478 2.63 -30.19 -28.03
N ILE A 479 2.81 -31.16 -27.14
CA ILE A 479 3.41 -30.98 -25.82
C ILE A 479 4.78 -31.66 -25.84
N LYS A 480 5.84 -30.97 -25.43
CA LYS A 480 7.21 -31.52 -25.40
C LYS A 480 7.88 -31.18 -24.07
N LEU A 481 8.26 -32.22 -23.33
CA LEU A 481 9.10 -32.12 -22.14
C LEU A 481 10.48 -32.63 -22.53
N GLN A 482 11.53 -31.83 -22.33
CA GLN A 482 12.88 -32.17 -22.76
C GLN A 482 13.94 -31.71 -21.77
N THR A 483 14.99 -32.51 -21.65
CA THR A 483 16.21 -32.16 -20.91
C THR A 483 17.29 -31.69 -21.87
N SER A 484 18.25 -30.89 -21.38
CA SER A 484 19.43 -30.48 -22.16
C SER A 484 20.29 -31.68 -22.59
N ALA A 485 20.27 -32.77 -21.81
CA ALA A 485 20.98 -34.02 -22.11
C ALA A 485 20.29 -34.88 -23.20
N GLY A 486 19.16 -34.45 -23.76
CA GLY A 486 18.52 -35.09 -24.92
C GLY A 486 17.41 -36.10 -24.61
N ALA A 487 17.13 -36.40 -23.34
CA ALA A 487 15.93 -37.16 -22.98
C ALA A 487 14.67 -36.29 -23.19
N SER A 488 13.62 -36.85 -23.80
CA SER A 488 12.37 -36.13 -24.07
C SER A 488 11.12 -37.02 -24.10
N LEU A 489 10.00 -36.43 -23.72
CA LEU A 489 8.64 -36.95 -23.89
C LEU A 489 7.88 -35.99 -24.81
N THR A 490 7.40 -36.49 -25.94
CA THR A 490 6.61 -35.72 -26.91
C THR A 490 5.22 -36.32 -27.05
N ILE A 491 4.19 -35.49 -27.00
CA ILE A 491 2.79 -35.84 -27.26
C ILE A 491 2.35 -34.98 -28.45
N ASP A 492 2.02 -35.61 -29.57
CA ASP A 492 1.48 -34.96 -30.77
C ASP A 492 0.46 -35.86 -31.50
N ASP A 493 0.12 -35.52 -32.73
CA ASP A 493 -0.83 -36.25 -33.58
C ASP A 493 -0.42 -37.69 -33.88
N SER A 494 0.88 -38.01 -33.77
CA SER A 494 1.41 -39.37 -33.93
C SER A 494 1.34 -40.23 -32.66
N GLY A 495 0.91 -39.65 -31.53
CA GLY A 495 0.78 -40.31 -30.24
C GLY A 495 1.85 -39.88 -29.23
N ILE A 496 2.32 -40.84 -28.42
CA ILE A 496 3.30 -40.60 -27.35
C ILE A 496 4.67 -41.12 -27.78
N LYS A 497 5.66 -40.23 -27.90
CA LYS A 497 7.05 -40.57 -28.22
C LYS A 497 7.97 -40.30 -27.03
N MET A 498 8.64 -41.35 -26.56
CA MET A 498 9.70 -41.25 -25.56
C MET A 498 11.06 -41.45 -26.24
N VAL A 499 11.96 -40.48 -26.10
CA VAL A 499 13.35 -40.57 -26.58
C VAL A 499 14.28 -40.41 -25.41
N CYS A 500 15.18 -41.36 -25.21
CA CYS A 500 16.22 -41.28 -24.20
C CYS A 500 17.53 -41.77 -24.83
N PRO A 501 18.65 -41.03 -24.72
CA PRO A 501 19.97 -41.55 -25.10
C PRO A 501 20.37 -42.79 -24.30
N GLY A 502 19.88 -42.89 -23.06
CA GLY A 502 20.02 -44.07 -22.21
C GLY A 502 18.79 -44.97 -22.20
N THR A 503 18.66 -45.78 -21.17
CA THR A 503 17.54 -46.72 -21.03
C THR A 503 16.27 -46.02 -20.52
N ILE A 504 15.13 -46.31 -21.14
CA ILE A 504 13.81 -45.95 -20.58
C ILE A 504 13.44 -47.01 -19.53
N LYS A 505 13.47 -46.65 -18.25
CA LYS A 505 13.07 -47.54 -17.15
C LYS A 505 11.62 -47.28 -16.76
N VAL A 506 10.73 -48.23 -17.07
CA VAL A 506 9.31 -48.19 -16.67
C VAL A 506 9.11 -49.10 -15.45
N LYS A 507 8.75 -48.50 -14.31
CA LYS A 507 8.41 -49.20 -13.07
C LYS A 507 6.87 -49.22 -12.93
N ALA A 508 6.26 -50.40 -13.00
CA ALA A 508 4.80 -50.56 -12.94
C ALA A 508 4.43 -51.98 -12.48
N VAL A 509 3.44 -52.10 -11.59
CA VAL A 509 2.94 -53.37 -11.04
C VAL A 509 2.37 -54.31 -12.12
N LYS A 510 1.79 -53.74 -13.19
CA LYS A 510 1.30 -54.50 -14.35
C LYS A 510 1.69 -53.81 -15.65
N LYS A 511 2.41 -54.52 -16.51
CA LYS A 511 2.72 -54.10 -17.88
C LYS A 511 1.86 -54.89 -18.85
N SER A 512 0.67 -54.37 -19.15
CA SER A 512 -0.18 -54.93 -20.20
C SER A 512 0.24 -54.33 -21.54
N LEU A 513 1.23 -54.94 -22.17
CA LEU A 513 1.54 -54.64 -23.56
C LEU A 513 0.48 -55.33 -24.43
N VAL A 514 -0.12 -54.60 -25.36
CA VAL A 514 -0.94 -55.23 -26.39
C VAL A 514 -0.03 -56.15 -27.20
N SER A 515 -0.38 -57.44 -27.27
CA SER A 515 0.34 -58.39 -28.12
C SER A 515 0.37 -57.85 -29.55
N GLY A 516 1.54 -57.87 -30.18
CA GLY A 516 1.65 -57.52 -31.60
C GLY A 516 0.64 -58.31 -32.43
N ALA A 517 0.06 -57.68 -33.44
CA ALA A 517 -0.84 -58.36 -34.36
C ALA A 517 -0.11 -59.55 -35.00
N ARG A 518 -0.56 -60.78 -34.75
CA ARG A 518 -0.10 -61.96 -35.49
C ARG A 518 -0.63 -61.85 -36.91
N ALA A 519 0.26 -61.62 -37.87
CA ALA A 519 -0.03 -62.01 -39.24
C ALA A 519 0.06 -63.54 -39.31
N ASN A 520 -1.08 -64.22 -39.55
CA ASN A 520 -1.07 -65.63 -39.88
C ASN A 520 -0.33 -65.81 -41.21
N TYR A 521 0.95 -66.17 -41.14
CA TYR A 521 1.64 -66.73 -42.29
C TYR A 521 1.39 -68.24 -42.27
N SER A 522 0.58 -68.73 -43.21
CA SER A 522 0.45 -70.16 -43.47
C SER A 522 1.78 -70.67 -44.01
N LEU A 523 2.52 -71.46 -43.22
CA LEU A 523 3.65 -72.23 -43.75
C LEU A 523 3.08 -73.18 -44.82
N PRO A 524 3.49 -73.10 -46.10
CA PRO A 524 3.11 -74.10 -47.08
C PRO A 524 3.70 -75.44 -46.64
N MET A 525 2.86 -76.45 -46.40
CA MET A 525 3.31 -77.83 -46.19
C MET A 525 4.18 -78.24 -47.37
N MET A 526 5.43 -78.65 -47.10
CA MET A 526 6.25 -79.26 -48.12
C MET A 526 5.54 -80.52 -48.65
N PRO A 527 5.42 -80.69 -49.97
CA PRO A 527 4.81 -81.89 -50.53
C PRO A 527 5.75 -83.07 -50.32
N LYS A 528 5.26 -84.09 -49.59
CA LYS A 528 5.86 -85.40 -49.26
C LYS A 528 6.55 -85.51 -47.90
N THR A 529 5.76 -85.43 -46.84
CA THR A 529 5.91 -86.32 -45.69
C THR A 529 4.58 -87.03 -45.50
N ILE A 530 4.47 -88.27 -46.00
CA ILE A 530 3.46 -89.19 -45.48
C ILE A 530 3.97 -89.52 -44.09
N PRO A 531 3.27 -89.15 -43.01
CA PRO A 531 3.73 -89.52 -41.69
C PRO A 531 3.70 -91.03 -41.57
N LEU A 532 4.81 -91.63 -41.13
CA LEU A 532 4.94 -93.08 -41.02
C LEU A 532 4.05 -93.63 -39.89
N PHE A 533 3.77 -92.81 -38.87
CA PHE A 533 2.96 -93.19 -37.73
C PHE A 533 1.94 -92.08 -37.43
N SER A 534 0.66 -92.46 -37.34
CA SER A 534 -0.42 -91.57 -36.95
C SER A 534 -1.42 -92.36 -36.13
N ASN A 535 -1.85 -91.81 -35.00
CA ASN A 535 -2.91 -92.39 -34.20
C ASN A 535 -3.82 -91.31 -33.61
N LYS A 536 -5.03 -91.72 -33.22
CA LYS A 536 -5.99 -90.92 -32.46
C LYS A 536 -6.39 -91.73 -31.24
N LEU A 537 -6.53 -91.06 -30.10
CA LEU A 537 -7.13 -91.70 -28.94
C LEU A 537 -8.65 -91.56 -29.05
N ASP A 538 -9.35 -92.69 -29.01
CA ASP A 538 -10.81 -92.75 -28.95
C ASP A 538 -11.23 -93.02 -27.50
N VAL A 539 -11.98 -92.08 -26.93
CA VAL A 539 -12.51 -92.16 -25.56
C VAL A 539 -14.03 -92.08 -25.55
N TYR A 540 -14.69 -92.38 -26.68
CA TYR A 540 -16.14 -92.31 -26.82
C TYR A 540 -16.85 -93.03 -25.65
N ASP A 541 -16.49 -94.28 -25.38
CA ASP A 541 -17.13 -95.11 -24.35
C ASP A 541 -16.96 -94.55 -22.92
N LEU A 542 -15.97 -93.70 -22.67
CA LEU A 542 -15.74 -93.06 -21.37
C LEU A 542 -16.63 -91.83 -21.17
N PHE A 543 -17.02 -91.16 -22.26
CA PHE A 543 -17.62 -89.83 -22.21
C PHE A 543 -18.89 -89.65 -23.05
N TYR A 544 -19.45 -90.72 -23.65
CA TYR A 544 -20.61 -90.67 -24.56
C TYR A 544 -21.88 -90.01 -23.99
N GLN A 545 -21.98 -89.86 -22.66
CA GLN A 545 -23.10 -89.19 -21.99
C GLN A 545 -22.96 -87.66 -21.94
N HIS A 546 -21.82 -87.11 -22.38
CA HIS A 546 -21.48 -85.70 -22.32
C HIS A 546 -21.27 -85.11 -23.72
N ASN A 547 -21.37 -83.79 -23.84
CA ASN A 547 -20.99 -83.12 -25.07
C ASN A 547 -19.47 -83.14 -25.20
N PHE A 548 -18.95 -83.71 -26.29
CA PHE A 548 -17.51 -83.82 -26.53
C PHE A 548 -16.81 -82.46 -26.64
N GLU A 549 -17.55 -81.40 -26.96
CA GLU A 549 -17.02 -80.04 -26.93
C GLU A 549 -16.66 -79.55 -25.51
N ASP A 550 -17.24 -80.13 -24.46
CA ASP A 550 -16.97 -79.77 -23.06
C ASP A 550 -15.78 -80.55 -22.47
N ILE A 551 -15.17 -81.42 -23.28
CA ILE A 551 -14.10 -82.34 -22.88
C ILE A 551 -12.85 -81.99 -23.66
N GLU A 552 -11.81 -81.63 -22.94
CA GLU A 552 -10.51 -81.30 -23.50
C GLU A 552 -9.52 -82.44 -23.31
N PHE A 553 -8.52 -82.48 -24.17
CA PHE A 553 -7.40 -83.39 -24.08
C PHE A 553 -6.09 -82.62 -24.12
N GLN A 554 -5.09 -83.16 -23.43
CA GLN A 554 -3.71 -82.73 -23.51
C GLN A 554 -2.83 -83.95 -23.80
N ILE A 555 -2.04 -83.89 -24.87
CA ILE A 555 -1.10 -84.93 -25.26
C ILE A 555 0.31 -84.39 -25.10
N LEU A 556 1.09 -85.01 -24.22
CA LEU A 556 2.51 -84.73 -24.03
C LEU A 556 3.33 -85.71 -24.87
N ARG A 557 4.11 -85.17 -25.82
CA ARG A 557 5.08 -85.95 -26.58
C ARG A 557 6.42 -86.09 -25.84
N PRO A 558 7.22 -87.13 -26.16
CA PRO A 558 8.54 -87.32 -25.57
C PRO A 558 9.53 -86.16 -25.77
N ASP A 559 9.32 -85.32 -26.78
CA ASP A 559 10.12 -84.13 -27.08
C ASP A 559 9.70 -82.88 -26.26
N GLY A 560 8.74 -83.03 -25.35
CA GLY A 560 8.17 -81.95 -24.54
C GLY A 560 7.10 -81.13 -25.27
N GLN A 561 6.75 -81.48 -26.52
CA GLN A 561 5.71 -80.77 -27.24
C GLN A 561 4.32 -81.16 -26.69
N LEU A 562 3.59 -80.16 -26.20
CA LEU A 562 2.20 -80.30 -25.76
C LEU A 562 1.24 -80.05 -26.92
N ILE A 563 0.28 -80.94 -27.11
CA ILE A 563 -0.84 -80.79 -28.05
C ILE A 563 -2.13 -80.71 -27.24
N GLU A 564 -2.86 -79.62 -27.38
CA GLU A 564 -4.10 -79.36 -26.65
C GLU A 564 -5.29 -79.26 -27.63
N GLY A 565 -6.48 -79.66 -27.18
CA GLY A 565 -7.69 -79.53 -27.97
C GLY A 565 -8.93 -80.10 -27.29
N VAL A 566 -10.03 -80.13 -28.02
CA VAL A 566 -11.29 -80.79 -27.60
C VAL A 566 -11.53 -82.03 -28.41
N LEU A 567 -12.31 -82.97 -27.86
CA LEU A 567 -12.69 -84.17 -28.59
C LEU A 567 -13.56 -83.83 -29.83
N ASP A 568 -13.38 -84.60 -30.90
CA ASP A 568 -14.24 -84.47 -32.09
C ASP A 568 -15.65 -85.02 -31.84
N GLU A 569 -16.54 -84.88 -32.83
CA GLU A 569 -17.94 -85.33 -32.75
C GLU A 569 -18.11 -86.85 -32.48
N HIS A 570 -17.02 -87.63 -32.57
CA HIS A 570 -16.98 -89.06 -32.29
C HIS A 570 -16.18 -89.39 -31.01
N GLY A 571 -15.84 -88.42 -30.16
CA GLY A 571 -15.13 -88.67 -28.90
C GLY A 571 -13.64 -88.95 -29.08
N ARG A 572 -13.02 -88.48 -30.17
CA ARG A 572 -11.60 -88.75 -30.48
C ARG A 572 -10.75 -87.49 -30.41
N THR A 573 -9.47 -87.66 -30.06
CA THR A 573 -8.48 -86.58 -30.09
C THR A 573 -8.11 -86.18 -31.53
N ALA A 574 -7.44 -85.03 -31.67
CA ALA A 574 -6.76 -84.70 -32.92
C ALA A 574 -5.71 -85.78 -33.26
N PRO A 575 -5.44 -86.04 -34.56
CA PRO A 575 -4.43 -87.02 -34.94
C PRO A 575 -3.05 -86.56 -34.45
N VAL A 576 -2.38 -87.42 -33.70
CA VAL A 576 -0.97 -87.26 -33.36
C VAL A 576 -0.16 -87.92 -34.45
N ILE A 577 0.77 -87.16 -35.00
CA ILE A 577 1.51 -87.52 -36.19
C ILE A 577 3.00 -87.51 -35.84
N SER A 578 3.70 -88.61 -36.11
CA SER A 578 5.14 -88.76 -35.90
C SER A 578 5.82 -89.48 -37.08
N ASP A 579 7.13 -89.28 -37.21
CA ASP A 579 7.97 -89.94 -38.19
C ASP A 579 8.55 -91.28 -37.70
N LYS A 580 8.39 -91.59 -36.40
CA LYS A 580 8.79 -92.84 -35.76
C LYS A 580 7.74 -93.30 -34.72
N GLU A 581 7.80 -94.57 -34.33
CA GLU A 581 6.94 -95.11 -33.27
C GLU A 581 7.37 -94.54 -31.91
N GLU A 582 6.43 -93.88 -31.21
CA GLU A 582 6.67 -93.22 -29.93
C GLU A 582 5.47 -93.44 -29.00
N ASP A 583 5.75 -93.72 -27.73
CA ASP A 583 4.74 -93.69 -26.68
C ASP A 583 4.45 -92.23 -26.30
N ILE A 584 3.17 -91.89 -26.23
CA ILE A 584 2.68 -90.55 -25.87
C ILE A 584 1.81 -90.66 -24.61
N GLU A 585 1.82 -89.62 -23.79
CA GLU A 585 0.91 -89.52 -22.65
C GLU A 585 -0.27 -88.64 -23.04
N ALA A 586 -1.49 -89.18 -22.92
CA ALA A 586 -2.72 -88.47 -23.23
C ALA A 586 -3.59 -88.34 -21.98
N TYR A 587 -3.92 -87.10 -21.63
CA TYR A 587 -4.77 -86.74 -20.52
C TYR A 587 -6.10 -86.20 -21.08
N VAL A 588 -7.24 -86.65 -20.56
CA VAL A 588 -8.58 -86.24 -21.04
C VAL A 588 -9.49 -85.98 -19.84
N SER A 589 -10.11 -84.80 -19.78
CA SER A 589 -11.06 -84.42 -18.72
C SER A 589 -11.88 -83.18 -19.13
N PHE A 590 -12.78 -82.70 -18.28
CA PHE A 590 -13.70 -81.60 -18.58
C PHE A 590 -13.01 -80.23 -18.52
N LYS A 591 -13.38 -79.30 -19.40
CA LYS A 591 -12.82 -77.94 -19.51
C LYS A 591 -12.86 -77.10 -18.23
N ASP A 592 -13.81 -77.37 -17.35
CA ASP A 592 -14.03 -76.59 -16.12
C ASP A 592 -13.42 -77.25 -14.88
N THR A 593 -12.61 -78.30 -15.07
CA THR A 593 -11.85 -78.92 -13.99
C THR A 593 -10.42 -78.40 -13.99
N ASN A 594 -9.84 -78.14 -12.81
CA ASN A 594 -8.50 -77.55 -12.70
C ASN A 594 -7.45 -78.67 -12.87
N TRP A 595 -7.19 -79.10 -14.11
CA TRP A 595 -6.25 -80.17 -14.46
C TRP A 595 -5.40 -79.76 -15.67
N GLY A 596 -4.23 -80.39 -15.83
CA GLY A 596 -3.33 -80.17 -16.96
C GLY A 596 -1.91 -80.64 -16.66
N VAL A 597 -1.07 -80.71 -17.69
CA VAL A 597 0.35 -81.05 -17.55
C VAL A 597 1.10 -79.82 -17.03
N SER A 598 1.45 -79.83 -15.74
CA SER A 598 2.33 -78.82 -15.14
C SER A 598 3.79 -79.23 -15.26
N TYR A 599 4.62 -78.40 -15.88
CA TYR A 599 6.07 -78.52 -15.77
C TYR A 599 6.49 -78.07 -14.37
N ILE A 600 6.88 -79.02 -13.51
CA ILE A 600 7.56 -78.69 -12.26
C ILE A 600 9.03 -78.45 -12.61
N SER A 601 9.38 -77.20 -12.93
CA SER A 601 10.75 -76.75 -12.66
C SER A 601 10.91 -76.77 -11.14
N GLU A 602 11.95 -77.42 -10.62
CA GLU A 602 12.35 -77.36 -9.21
C GLU A 602 12.79 -75.92 -8.86
N GLU A 603 11.85 -74.97 -8.87
CA GLU A 603 12.08 -73.59 -8.46
C GLU A 603 10.76 -72.81 -8.37
N GLU A 604 9.70 -73.36 -7.78
CA GLU A 604 8.53 -72.53 -7.44
C GLU A 604 7.68 -73.19 -6.35
N ASP A 605 7.96 -72.86 -5.09
CA ASP A 605 6.94 -72.70 -4.04
C ASP A 605 7.51 -71.98 -2.80
N VAL A 606 7.96 -70.73 -2.99
CA VAL A 606 7.88 -69.65 -1.98
C VAL A 606 7.90 -68.31 -2.74
N ASN A 607 6.84 -67.92 -3.46
CA ASN A 607 6.83 -66.56 -4.04
C ASN A 607 5.46 -65.94 -4.34
N ASP A 608 4.52 -66.03 -3.40
CA ASP A 608 3.39 -65.08 -3.33
C ASP A 608 3.73 -63.81 -2.50
N LEU A 609 5.02 -63.58 -2.24
CA LEU A 609 5.58 -62.37 -1.62
C LEU A 609 6.85 -61.90 -2.34
N ALA A 610 6.88 -61.96 -3.67
CA ALA A 610 7.91 -61.28 -4.46
C ALA A 610 7.72 -59.75 -4.35
N LEU A 611 8.12 -59.19 -3.20
CA LEU A 611 8.47 -57.79 -3.05
C LEU A 611 9.48 -57.47 -4.16
N GLU A 612 9.15 -56.49 -4.99
CA GLU A 612 10.07 -55.93 -5.99
C GLU A 612 11.45 -55.78 -5.35
N GLN A 613 12.46 -56.48 -5.89
CA GLN A 613 13.85 -56.22 -5.55
C GLN A 613 14.18 -54.82 -6.05
N THR A 614 13.97 -53.84 -5.18
CA THR A 614 14.70 -52.59 -5.20
C THR A 614 16.02 -52.85 -4.51
N ASP A 615 17.14 -52.50 -5.15
CA ASP A 615 18.46 -52.52 -4.50
C ASP A 615 18.60 -51.43 -3.41
N GLU A 616 17.50 -50.78 -3.04
CA GLU A 616 17.44 -49.62 -2.16
C GLU A 616 16.19 -49.68 -1.28
N LEU A 617 16.35 -49.32 -0.01
CA LEU A 617 15.30 -49.30 1.01
C LEU A 617 14.31 -48.16 0.76
N ASP A 618 13.04 -48.47 0.49
CA ASP A 618 11.99 -47.46 0.30
C ASP A 618 11.28 -47.13 1.63
N LEU A 619 11.58 -45.95 2.17
CA LEU A 619 10.98 -45.49 3.42
C LEU A 619 9.47 -45.19 3.32
N ASN A 620 8.93 -44.92 2.12
CA ASN A 620 7.48 -44.77 1.97
C ASN A 620 6.76 -46.11 2.13
N LYS A 621 7.35 -47.20 1.61
CA LYS A 621 6.82 -48.55 1.81
C LYS A 621 6.86 -48.96 3.28
N VAL A 622 7.96 -48.62 3.99
CA VAL A 622 8.08 -48.80 5.44
C VAL A 622 7.03 -47.98 6.20
N PHE A 623 6.82 -46.71 5.80
CA PHE A 623 5.75 -45.87 6.34
C PHE A 623 4.38 -46.52 6.17
N GLU A 624 4.03 -46.93 4.94
CA GLU A 624 2.74 -47.58 4.65
C GLU A 624 2.51 -48.83 5.50
N ALA A 625 3.55 -49.67 5.67
CA ALA A 625 3.47 -50.86 6.51
C ALA A 625 3.25 -50.52 8.00
N ILE A 626 3.92 -49.48 8.50
CA ILE A 626 3.81 -49.02 9.90
C ILE A 626 2.42 -48.44 10.18
N VAL A 627 1.91 -47.59 9.28
CA VAL A 627 0.64 -46.88 9.50
C VAL A 627 -0.59 -47.67 9.06
N LYS A 628 -0.42 -48.80 8.35
CA LYS A 628 -1.52 -49.67 7.88
C LYS A 628 -2.53 -50.04 8.97
N GLU A 629 -2.07 -50.14 10.22
CA GLU A 629 -2.90 -50.48 11.38
C GLU A 629 -3.09 -49.30 12.37
N GLU A 630 -2.54 -48.12 12.08
CA GLU A 630 -2.67 -46.91 12.90
C GLU A 630 -3.65 -45.92 12.25
N GLY A 631 -4.56 -45.37 13.06
CA GLY A 631 -5.51 -44.37 12.58
C GLY A 631 -4.87 -42.99 12.49
N PHE A 632 -5.11 -42.27 11.39
CA PHE A 632 -4.78 -40.84 11.28
C PHE A 632 -5.81 -39.99 12.04
N TYR A 633 -5.34 -39.18 12.99
CA TYR A 633 -6.16 -38.19 13.68
C TYR A 633 -5.59 -36.79 13.46
N ASN A 634 -6.32 -35.95 12.74
CA ASN A 634 -5.92 -34.58 12.40
C ASN A 634 -5.98 -33.58 13.58
N HIS A 635 -6.36 -34.01 14.79
CA HIS A 635 -6.48 -33.18 15.98
C HIS A 635 -5.70 -33.81 17.14
N MET A 636 -5.33 -32.98 18.12
CA MET A 636 -4.67 -33.46 19.34
C MET A 636 -5.64 -34.28 20.19
N TYR A 637 -5.22 -35.45 20.67
CA TYR A 637 -5.98 -36.31 21.56
C TYR A 637 -5.11 -36.84 22.71
N LEU A 638 -5.73 -37.36 23.77
CA LEU A 638 -4.99 -38.05 24.82
C LEU A 638 -4.96 -39.55 24.55
N ASP A 639 -3.76 -40.11 24.43
CA ASP A 639 -3.56 -41.55 24.31
C ASP A 639 -3.77 -42.27 25.65
N SER A 640 -4.27 -43.50 25.59
CA SER A 640 -4.74 -44.34 26.70
C SER A 640 -3.64 -45.07 27.48
N ALA A 641 -2.36 -44.72 27.28
CA ALA A 641 -1.26 -45.35 27.98
C ALA A 641 -1.13 -44.86 29.44
N GLU A 642 -1.51 -45.69 30.42
CA GLU A 642 -1.16 -45.47 31.82
C GLU A 642 0.36 -45.51 32.03
N PRO A 643 0.95 -44.76 32.99
CA PRO A 643 0.31 -43.95 34.04
C PRO A 643 0.19 -42.46 33.71
N LYS A 644 0.48 -42.04 32.47
CA LYS A 644 0.37 -40.64 32.04
C LYS A 644 -0.33 -40.59 30.68
N SER A 645 -1.54 -40.05 30.63
CA SER A 645 -2.19 -39.70 29.37
C SER A 645 -1.33 -38.65 28.66
N LEU A 646 -0.81 -39.00 27.48
CA LEU A 646 0.09 -38.16 26.70
C LEU A 646 -0.68 -37.59 25.52
N VAL A 647 -0.42 -36.32 25.19
CA VAL A 647 -1.05 -35.67 24.02
C VAL A 647 -0.40 -36.21 22.75
N THR A 648 -1.22 -36.65 21.81
CA THR A 648 -0.80 -37.31 20.56
C THR A 648 -1.55 -36.70 19.38
N VAL A 649 -0.97 -36.74 18.18
CA VAL A 649 -1.57 -36.25 16.92
C VAL A 649 -1.10 -37.07 15.71
N GLY A 650 -1.83 -37.02 14.59
CA GLY A 650 -1.44 -37.63 13.32
C GLY A 650 -1.44 -39.15 13.41
N TYR A 651 -0.40 -39.77 12.84
CA TYR A 651 -0.09 -41.20 12.96
C TYR A 651 0.67 -41.47 14.26
N GLY A 652 0.04 -41.21 15.41
CA GLY A 652 0.60 -41.57 16.72
C GLY A 652 1.76 -40.71 17.23
N LYS A 653 1.99 -39.50 16.70
CA LYS A 653 3.06 -38.60 17.16
C LYS A 653 2.76 -38.05 18.55
N MET A 654 3.51 -38.52 19.54
CA MET A 654 3.45 -38.02 20.92
C MET A 654 4.10 -36.62 21.05
N LEU A 655 3.37 -35.71 21.68
CA LEU A 655 3.78 -34.34 22.00
C LEU A 655 4.05 -34.25 23.50
N SER A 656 5.30 -34.54 23.89
CA SER A 656 5.71 -34.71 25.28
C SER A 656 5.59 -33.45 26.15
N SER A 657 5.48 -32.27 25.54
CA SER A 657 5.29 -30.99 26.24
C SER A 657 4.58 -29.96 25.38
N VAL A 658 4.11 -28.88 26.01
CA VAL A 658 3.53 -27.71 25.35
C VAL A 658 4.48 -27.08 24.32
N ASP A 659 5.77 -27.02 24.63
CA ASP A 659 6.79 -26.43 23.74
C ASP A 659 7.20 -27.40 22.63
N GLU A 660 7.01 -28.71 22.83
CA GLU A 660 7.20 -29.70 21.75
C GLU A 660 6.10 -29.55 20.69
N ALA A 661 4.87 -29.27 21.12
CA ALA A 661 3.75 -29.10 20.20
C ALA A 661 3.95 -27.94 19.21
N THR A 662 4.61 -26.85 19.63
CA THR A 662 4.88 -25.69 18.77
C THR A 662 5.94 -25.92 17.71
N LYS A 663 6.62 -27.08 17.72
CA LYS A 663 7.61 -27.44 16.68
C LYS A 663 6.96 -28.02 15.43
N TYR A 664 5.68 -28.33 15.47
CA TYR A 664 4.95 -28.98 14.39
C TYR A 664 3.90 -28.06 13.79
N PRO A 665 3.64 -28.15 12.48
CA PRO A 665 2.66 -27.31 11.82
C PRO A 665 1.23 -27.71 12.23
N PHE A 666 0.43 -26.69 12.51
CA PHE A 666 -0.99 -26.78 12.81
C PHE A 666 -1.72 -25.64 12.12
N TYR A 667 -3.01 -25.81 11.83
CA TYR A 667 -3.80 -24.89 11.02
C TYR A 667 -5.18 -24.67 11.64
N ILE A 668 -5.74 -23.47 11.46
CA ILE A 668 -7.15 -23.16 11.71
C ILE A 668 -7.76 -22.82 10.35
N GLY A 669 -8.50 -23.77 9.78
CA GLY A 669 -8.86 -23.69 8.36
C GLY A 669 -7.61 -23.76 7.49
N ASN A 670 -7.37 -22.73 6.67
CA ASN A 670 -6.22 -22.66 5.75
C ASN A 670 -5.09 -21.75 6.26
N VAL A 671 -5.13 -21.34 7.53
CA VAL A 671 -4.15 -20.41 8.12
C VAL A 671 -3.33 -21.14 9.17
N SER A 672 -2.00 -21.00 9.13
CA SER A 672 -1.11 -21.55 10.16
C SER A 672 -1.46 -21.00 11.55
N ALA A 673 -1.62 -21.90 12.50
CA ALA A 673 -1.87 -21.57 13.89
C ALA A 673 -0.63 -20.95 14.53
N THR A 674 -0.81 -19.90 15.33
CA THR A 674 0.26 -19.28 16.11
C THR A 674 0.68 -20.18 17.27
N ASP A 675 1.93 -20.01 17.75
CA ASP A 675 2.43 -20.71 18.95
C ASP A 675 1.47 -20.59 20.14
N ALA A 676 0.90 -19.39 20.36
CA ALA A 676 -0.05 -19.19 21.45
C ALA A 676 -1.31 -20.08 21.31
N GLN A 677 -1.84 -20.22 20.10
CA GLN A 677 -3.02 -21.06 19.81
C GLN A 677 -2.71 -22.55 19.93
N ILE A 678 -1.51 -22.98 19.50
CA ILE A 678 -1.04 -24.36 19.63
C ILE A 678 -0.86 -24.72 21.11
N LYS A 679 -0.17 -23.87 21.88
CA LYS A 679 0.03 -24.05 23.32
C LYS A 679 -1.28 -24.11 24.08
N GLN A 680 -2.26 -23.27 23.70
CA GLN A 680 -3.58 -23.27 24.30
C GLN A 680 -4.33 -24.58 24.00
N SER A 681 -4.33 -25.02 22.74
CA SER A 681 -5.03 -26.24 22.33
C SER A 681 -4.44 -27.49 22.98
N TRP A 682 -3.11 -27.57 23.08
CA TRP A 682 -2.43 -28.64 23.81
C TRP A 682 -2.88 -28.70 25.27
N ARG A 683 -2.92 -27.54 25.96
CA ARG A 683 -3.38 -27.46 27.36
C ARG A 683 -4.84 -27.85 27.51
N THR A 684 -5.70 -27.47 26.57
CA THR A 684 -7.11 -27.86 26.55
C THR A 684 -7.26 -29.38 26.50
N VAL A 685 -6.54 -30.03 25.59
CA VAL A 685 -6.55 -31.49 25.47
C VAL A 685 -5.95 -32.15 26.71
N TYR A 686 -4.78 -31.69 27.16
CA TYR A 686 -4.08 -32.24 28.32
C TYR A 686 -4.88 -32.16 29.63
N ASN A 687 -5.64 -31.07 29.81
CA ASN A 687 -6.43 -30.86 31.04
C ASN A 687 -7.85 -31.45 30.95
N SER A 688 -8.28 -31.95 29.79
CA SER A 688 -9.68 -32.34 29.56
C SER A 688 -10.15 -33.56 30.36
N VAL A 689 -9.27 -34.50 30.71
CA VAL A 689 -9.61 -35.75 31.43
C VAL A 689 -8.48 -36.25 32.35
N GLN A 690 -7.85 -35.35 33.11
CA GLN A 690 -6.82 -35.73 34.11
C GLN A 690 -7.32 -36.86 35.03
N GLY A 691 -6.80 -38.08 34.83
CA GLY A 691 -7.02 -39.23 35.73
C GLY A 691 -8.08 -40.27 35.34
N ARG A 692 -8.76 -40.16 34.18
CA ARG A 692 -9.67 -41.22 33.67
C ARG A 692 -9.78 -41.15 32.14
N ASN A 693 -8.94 -41.86 31.40
CA ASN A 693 -9.00 -41.80 29.94
C ASN A 693 -9.33 -43.14 29.30
N ASN A 694 -10.63 -43.39 29.10
CA ASN A 694 -11.14 -44.47 28.24
C ASN A 694 -11.84 -43.88 26.98
N ASN A 695 -11.59 -42.60 26.68
CA ASN A 695 -12.21 -41.89 25.57
C ASN A 695 -11.42 -42.16 24.28
N ARG A 696 -12.15 -42.43 23.19
CA ARG A 696 -11.55 -42.60 21.86
C ARG A 696 -10.98 -41.26 21.37
N ALA A 697 -9.98 -41.30 20.50
CA ALA A 697 -9.37 -40.10 19.92
C ALA A 697 -10.42 -39.11 19.35
N SER A 698 -11.47 -39.61 18.70
CA SER A 698 -12.57 -38.79 18.16
C SER A 698 -13.32 -37.93 19.18
N TYR A 699 -13.28 -38.27 20.48
CA TYR A 699 -13.85 -37.42 21.55
C TYR A 699 -13.16 -36.05 21.63
N PHE A 700 -11.87 -35.98 21.33
CA PHE A 700 -11.06 -34.78 21.49
C PHE A 700 -11.20 -33.80 20.31
N GLU A 701 -11.82 -34.25 19.21
CA GLU A 701 -11.99 -33.46 17.99
C GLU A 701 -12.73 -32.14 18.25
N SER A 702 -13.77 -32.16 19.08
CA SER A 702 -14.56 -30.97 19.41
C SER A 702 -13.89 -30.04 20.41
N LEU A 703 -12.80 -30.45 21.06
CA LEU A 703 -12.12 -29.66 22.08
C LEU A 703 -11.13 -28.63 21.50
N THR A 704 -10.77 -28.80 20.24
CA THR A 704 -9.81 -27.92 19.55
C THR A 704 -10.31 -27.61 18.16
N THR A 705 -9.95 -26.44 17.63
CA THR A 705 -10.19 -26.06 16.23
C THR A 705 -8.94 -26.16 15.37
N ILE A 706 -7.77 -26.35 15.99
CA ILE A 706 -6.52 -26.55 15.27
C ILE A 706 -6.47 -27.96 14.67
N ARG A 707 -5.93 -28.07 13.46
CA ARG A 707 -5.81 -29.32 12.71
C ARG A 707 -4.41 -29.47 12.13
N MET A 708 -3.91 -30.69 12.06
CA MET A 708 -2.70 -31.06 11.32
C MET A 708 -3.12 -31.69 9.99
N THR A 709 -2.45 -31.34 8.90
CA THR A 709 -2.71 -31.97 7.62
C THR A 709 -2.17 -33.40 7.60
N GLU A 710 -2.72 -34.24 6.73
CA GLU A 710 -2.20 -35.60 6.57
C GLU A 710 -0.78 -35.61 5.97
N GLU A 711 -0.48 -34.65 5.11
CA GLU A 711 0.85 -34.48 4.50
C GLU A 711 1.91 -34.15 5.57
N ASP A 712 1.60 -33.23 6.48
CA ASP A 712 2.50 -32.89 7.59
C ASP A 712 2.69 -34.08 8.54
N ALA A 713 1.60 -34.80 8.87
CA ALA A 713 1.68 -35.99 9.69
C ALA A 713 2.52 -37.09 9.04
N LYS A 714 2.43 -37.26 7.71
CA LYS A 714 3.28 -38.15 6.93
C LYS A 714 4.74 -37.71 6.99
N ALA A 715 5.03 -36.42 6.78
CA ALA A 715 6.39 -35.88 6.85
C ALA A 715 7.03 -36.09 8.23
N ILE A 716 6.28 -35.84 9.32
CA ILE A 716 6.73 -36.08 10.69
C ILE A 716 7.06 -37.57 10.92
N THR A 717 6.21 -38.47 10.41
CA THR A 717 6.40 -39.91 10.58
C THR A 717 7.59 -40.42 9.79
N LEU A 718 7.76 -39.97 8.53
CA LEU A 718 8.92 -40.30 7.71
C LEU A 718 10.22 -39.78 8.33
N ALA A 719 10.23 -38.57 8.91
CA ALA A 719 11.39 -38.05 9.63
C ALA A 719 11.76 -38.92 10.85
N HIS A 720 10.76 -39.45 11.56
CA HIS A 720 11.00 -40.38 12.66
C HIS A 720 11.57 -41.72 12.16
N ILE A 721 11.04 -42.28 11.07
CA ILE A 721 11.56 -43.50 10.44
C ILE A 721 13.01 -43.29 9.96
N GLN A 722 13.33 -42.14 9.38
CA GLN A 722 14.70 -41.79 8.98
C GLN A 722 15.64 -41.74 10.19
N GLY A 723 15.22 -41.11 11.30
CA GLY A 723 16.01 -41.12 12.54
C GLY A 723 16.24 -42.53 13.10
N ASN A 724 15.25 -43.43 12.96
CA ASN A 724 15.40 -44.83 13.31
C ASN A 724 16.36 -45.58 12.37
N LEU A 725 16.38 -45.25 11.08
CA LEU A 725 17.35 -45.77 10.12
C LEU A 725 18.78 -45.37 10.48
N ASP A 726 19.00 -44.09 10.77
CA ASP A 726 20.32 -43.59 11.17
C ASP A 726 20.80 -44.28 12.46
N SER A 727 19.87 -44.52 13.39
CA SER A 727 20.18 -45.22 14.63
C SER A 727 20.42 -46.73 14.42
N ALA A 728 19.70 -47.36 13.48
CA ALA A 728 19.91 -48.76 13.11
C ALA A 728 21.30 -48.98 12.52
N ARG A 729 21.74 -48.07 11.64
CA ARG A 729 23.11 -48.07 11.08
C ARG A 729 24.19 -47.93 12.15
N GLN A 730 23.92 -47.17 13.21
CA GLN A 730 24.85 -47.08 14.36
C GLN A 730 24.86 -48.35 15.20
N ALA A 731 23.71 -49.00 15.40
CA ALA A 731 23.58 -50.19 16.23
C ALA A 731 24.09 -51.48 15.54
N PHE A 732 24.00 -51.51 14.21
CA PHE A 732 24.37 -52.64 13.35
C PHE A 732 25.30 -52.12 12.23
N PRO A 733 26.62 -52.22 12.38
CA PRO A 733 27.58 -51.62 11.43
C PRO A 733 27.47 -52.12 9.99
N GLU A 734 26.92 -53.32 9.78
CA GLU A 734 26.69 -53.94 8.47
C GLU A 734 25.22 -53.84 8.04
N PHE A 735 24.44 -52.91 8.62
CA PHE A 735 23.00 -52.79 8.38
C PHE A 735 22.65 -52.67 6.89
N ASP A 736 23.39 -51.84 6.16
CA ASP A 736 23.15 -51.60 4.74
C ASP A 736 23.46 -52.84 3.86
N ASP A 737 24.22 -53.81 4.38
CA ASP A 737 24.51 -55.07 3.69
C ASP A 737 23.46 -56.16 3.96
N TYR A 738 22.55 -55.93 4.91
CA TYR A 738 21.46 -56.88 5.20
C TYR A 738 20.45 -56.90 4.05
N PRO A 739 19.74 -58.02 3.81
CA PRO A 739 18.63 -58.04 2.87
C PRO A 739 17.61 -56.93 3.20
N ILE A 740 17.04 -56.27 2.18
CA ILE A 740 16.10 -55.16 2.37
C ILE A 740 14.92 -55.55 3.27
N THR A 741 14.46 -56.80 3.18
CA THR A 741 13.42 -57.36 4.04
C THR A 741 13.82 -57.38 5.53
N ALA A 742 15.09 -57.67 5.85
CA ALA A 742 15.60 -57.55 7.21
C ALA A 742 15.71 -56.08 7.65
N GLN A 743 16.13 -55.18 6.75
CA GLN A 743 16.18 -53.74 7.04
C GLN A 743 14.78 -53.19 7.37
N GLU A 744 13.77 -53.54 6.56
CA GLU A 744 12.35 -53.19 6.78
C GLU A 744 11.85 -53.71 8.15
N ALA A 745 12.14 -54.98 8.46
CA ALA A 745 11.77 -55.59 9.75
C ALA A 745 12.41 -54.88 10.95
N ILE A 746 13.70 -54.53 10.83
CA ILE A 746 14.43 -53.79 11.88
C ILE A 746 13.84 -52.39 12.06
N LEU A 747 13.46 -51.69 10.98
CA LEU A 747 12.82 -50.38 11.07
C LEU A 747 11.42 -50.42 11.69
N ASP A 748 10.60 -51.44 11.42
CA ASP A 748 9.30 -51.58 12.12
C ASP A 748 9.50 -51.87 13.62
N MET A 749 10.48 -52.73 13.96
CA MET A 749 10.88 -52.95 15.35
C MET A 749 11.36 -51.66 16.01
N ALA A 750 12.15 -50.86 15.29
CA ALA A 750 12.68 -49.57 15.71
C ALA A 750 11.58 -48.55 16.01
N TYR A 751 10.59 -48.45 15.13
CA TYR A 751 9.50 -47.49 15.26
C TYR A 751 8.68 -47.70 16.53
N ASN A 752 8.42 -48.97 16.89
CA ASN A 752 7.68 -49.29 18.12
C ASN A 752 8.52 -49.20 19.40
N LEU A 753 9.79 -49.63 19.35
CA LEU A 753 10.61 -49.81 20.56
C LEU A 753 11.61 -48.67 20.80
N GLY A 754 11.90 -47.88 19.77
CA GLY A 754 12.96 -46.87 19.71
C GLY A 754 14.36 -47.50 19.53
N ILE A 755 15.17 -46.98 18.60
CA ILE A 755 16.61 -47.30 18.52
C ILE A 755 17.42 -46.18 19.18
N SER A 756 17.32 -46.07 20.50
CA SER A 756 18.44 -45.50 21.26
C SER A 756 19.23 -46.65 21.90
N SER A 757 20.43 -46.38 22.38
CA SER A 757 21.20 -47.33 23.20
C SER A 757 20.41 -47.96 24.36
N ALA A 758 19.28 -47.35 24.76
CA ALA A 758 18.33 -47.89 25.74
C ALA A 758 17.12 -48.66 25.16
N GLY A 759 16.66 -48.39 23.93
CA GLY A 759 15.39 -48.95 23.40
C GLY A 759 15.49 -50.35 22.81
N VAL A 760 16.59 -50.66 22.12
CA VAL A 760 16.83 -52.02 21.58
C VAL A 760 17.27 -52.99 22.68
N SER A 761 17.68 -52.51 23.86
CA SER A 761 18.12 -53.33 25.00
C SER A 761 17.04 -54.27 25.56
N LYS A 762 15.76 -53.99 25.26
CA LYS A 762 14.61 -54.78 25.73
C LYS A 762 14.43 -56.12 25.00
N PHE A 763 15.05 -56.29 23.82
CA PHE A 763 15.03 -57.52 23.03
C PHE A 763 16.47 -58.01 22.76
N PRO A 764 17.22 -58.41 23.81
CA PRO A 764 18.64 -58.75 23.68
C PRO A 764 18.88 -59.99 22.81
N SER A 765 17.96 -60.97 22.84
CA SER A 765 18.02 -62.16 21.99
C SER A 765 17.87 -61.81 20.51
N PHE A 766 16.84 -61.03 20.16
CA PHE A 766 16.63 -60.53 18.80
C PHE A 766 17.86 -59.81 18.26
N ASN A 767 18.42 -58.86 19.01
CA ASN A 767 19.59 -58.10 18.56
C ASN A 767 20.83 -58.94 18.36
N ARG A 768 21.04 -59.94 19.23
CA ARG A 768 22.14 -60.89 19.07
C ARG A 768 21.97 -61.68 17.78
N CYS A 769 20.74 -62.12 17.46
CA CYS A 769 20.44 -62.79 16.21
C CYS A 769 20.68 -61.88 14.99
N ILE A 770 20.21 -60.62 15.02
CA ILE A 770 20.45 -59.63 13.95
C ILE A 770 21.95 -59.36 13.76
N LYS A 771 22.71 -59.14 14.84
CA LYS A 771 24.18 -58.94 14.77
C LYS A 771 24.92 -60.14 14.19
N ASN A 772 24.43 -61.34 14.46
CA ASN A 772 25.01 -62.57 13.95
C ASN A 772 24.47 -62.95 12.56
N LYS A 773 23.60 -62.11 11.94
CA LYS A 773 22.94 -62.39 10.66
C LYS A 773 22.13 -63.71 10.68
N ASP A 774 21.62 -64.09 11.85
CA ASP A 774 20.75 -65.25 12.06
C ASP A 774 19.28 -64.79 12.03
N PHE A 775 18.77 -64.54 10.82
CA PHE A 775 17.44 -63.98 10.62
C PHE A 775 16.32 -64.97 10.95
N ALA A 776 16.54 -66.27 10.81
CA ALA A 776 15.58 -67.30 11.23
C ALA A 776 15.32 -67.26 12.75
N SER A 777 16.37 -67.20 13.57
CA SER A 777 16.22 -67.06 15.01
C SER A 777 15.69 -65.66 15.40
N ALA A 778 16.09 -64.62 14.67
CA ALA A 778 15.53 -63.28 14.87
C ALA A 778 14.01 -63.23 14.64
N ALA A 779 13.50 -63.99 13.66
CA ALA A 779 12.07 -64.10 13.39
C ALA A 779 11.28 -64.72 14.56
N ALA A 780 11.88 -65.65 15.31
CA ALA A 780 11.26 -66.22 16.51
C ALA A 780 11.26 -65.23 17.69
N GLU A 781 12.28 -64.37 17.78
CA GLU A 781 12.50 -63.42 18.87
C GLU A 781 11.87 -62.04 18.63
N SER A 782 11.26 -61.79 17.46
CA SER A 782 10.68 -60.48 17.08
C SER A 782 9.28 -60.21 17.64
N ASN A 783 8.67 -61.18 18.33
CA ASN A 783 7.31 -61.06 18.84
C ASN A 783 7.20 -60.01 19.95
N ARG A 784 6.36 -58.99 19.73
CA ARG A 784 6.04 -57.92 20.69
C ARG A 784 4.66 -58.18 21.29
N PRO A 785 4.53 -58.68 22.53
CA PRO A 785 3.24 -59.09 23.11
C PRO A 785 2.18 -57.98 23.19
N GLN A 786 2.62 -56.73 23.23
CA GLN A 786 1.75 -55.54 23.30
C GLN A 786 1.15 -55.11 21.95
N LEU A 787 1.57 -55.72 20.84
CA LEU A 787 1.09 -55.40 19.49
C LEU A 787 0.13 -56.47 18.96
N ARG A 788 -0.67 -56.10 17.95
CA ARG A 788 -1.56 -57.04 17.25
C ARG A 788 -0.74 -58.16 16.59
N ASN A 789 -1.32 -59.37 16.60
CA ASN A 789 -0.67 -60.54 16.01
C ASN A 789 -0.32 -60.36 14.53
N SER A 790 -1.13 -59.62 13.75
CA SER A 790 -0.88 -59.34 12.33
C SER A 790 0.43 -58.58 12.08
N ARG A 791 0.71 -57.52 12.85
CA ARG A 791 1.96 -56.76 12.74
C ARG A 791 3.19 -57.58 13.15
N ASN A 792 3.05 -58.43 14.18
CA ASN A 792 4.11 -59.37 14.58
C ASN A 792 4.36 -60.46 13.52
N MET A 793 3.30 -60.98 12.89
CA MET A 793 3.40 -61.94 11.79
C MET A 793 4.12 -61.33 10.58
N HIS A 794 3.79 -60.09 10.22
CA HIS A 794 4.44 -59.39 9.12
C HIS A 794 5.96 -59.23 9.32
N VAL A 795 6.39 -58.77 10.50
CA VAL A 795 7.83 -58.64 10.81
C VAL A 795 8.53 -60.01 10.84
N ARG A 796 7.85 -61.05 11.34
CA ARG A 796 8.36 -62.42 11.31
C ARG A 796 8.56 -62.94 9.89
N GLU A 797 7.60 -62.69 8.99
CA GLU A 797 7.68 -63.09 7.58
C GLU A 797 8.82 -62.38 6.85
N LEU A 798 9.00 -61.07 7.06
CA LEU A 798 10.11 -60.31 6.50
C LEU A 798 11.48 -60.89 6.90
N LEU A 799 11.65 -61.30 8.17
CA LEU A 799 12.90 -61.89 8.66
C LEU A 799 13.14 -63.31 8.11
N LEU A 800 12.09 -64.11 7.93
CA LEU A 800 12.22 -65.43 7.28
C LEU A 800 12.58 -65.30 5.79
N LEU A 801 12.00 -64.31 5.10
CA LEU A 801 12.39 -63.98 3.72
C LEU A 801 13.84 -63.51 3.66
N ALA A 802 14.30 -62.71 4.61
CA ALA A 802 15.70 -62.31 4.70
C ALA A 802 16.65 -63.50 4.90
N ASP A 803 16.28 -64.47 5.73
CA ASP A 803 17.05 -65.70 5.94
C ASP A 803 17.18 -66.52 4.64
N GLN A 804 16.09 -66.66 3.89
CA GLN A 804 16.07 -67.31 2.58
C GLN A 804 16.97 -66.57 1.57
N GLN A 805 16.85 -65.25 1.50
CA GLN A 805 17.66 -64.39 0.62
C GLN A 805 19.16 -64.41 0.97
N GLN A 806 19.49 -64.58 2.26
CA GLN A 806 20.88 -64.72 2.69
C GLN A 806 21.45 -66.09 2.31
N LYS A 807 20.66 -67.17 2.45
CA LYS A 807 21.06 -68.53 2.09
C LYS A 807 21.24 -68.73 0.59
N SER A 808 20.47 -68.00 -0.24
CA SER A 808 20.63 -68.05 -1.70
C SER A 808 21.84 -67.26 -2.23
N ARG A 809 22.51 -66.45 -1.39
CA ARG A 809 23.68 -65.62 -1.74
C ARG A 809 25.01 -66.21 -1.26
N GLN A 810 25.00 -67.27 -0.45
CA GLN A 810 26.17 -68.06 -0.05
C GLN A 810 26.29 -69.29 -0.96
#